data_AF-A0A1F6M4D1-F1
#
_entry.id   AF-A0A1F6M4D1-F1
#
_cell.length_a   1.000
_cell.length_b   1.000
_cell.length_c   1.000
_cell.angle_alpha   90.00
_cell.angle_beta   90.00
_cell.angle_gamma   90.00
#
_symmetry.space_group_name_H-M   'P 1'
#
loop_
_entity.id
_entity.type
_entity.pdbx_description
1 polymer ?
#
loop_
_entity_poly.entity_id
_entity_poly.type
_entity_poly.pdbx_seq_one_letter_code
_entity_poly.pdbx_strand_id
1 'polypeptide(L)'
;MKKFFLFCFFCLGFTLSSQTVFARAFPETRSTAVSVFADQLPMQNMTEAQIRFAAENYAGTQKLYTKQVDKLRAYNPDFLLLHYRLAEAAGPAAGIAHDSLEDNVVDGNAFSDEEWENNLENKDWFIKNDAGVKLRNTSWNWYPFDLARSAALRNEVADYWTGRVIKEAAATKSDGVFADSFGLVFGPWQASGAKSYMFDSNWNLDISDSQSWLANTLVPYSDRTWAILQQNNIAYIPNCGQLITSWDTIENYTHSDGCMIEGFTGFNESIETESDWELEMNNVLALANKGKITIAQTDFSSLSDSVRRSFIVGSYLISKGDKSYVNMFAAQNDGVELQWFPEYDVPLGAFVSLPKNVSELRWQGVFRRDFASGFVLVNPYNERKNISLGNTYSLATFFGGGVVASTGARPGEISYRSVTAVALEPRSAAFLLTDTAPLADNPGTPASCPLTIDRAYKTANDRAVYYVDNDCKKRPFRSATVFFTYFDSWSDVSVVSSVTLGRVPAHELGFMPLGPKYDPKYGALVKTVIDPKVYLLINNKKYWITSEMIFNDLRYDWSWIEDIDKRLLDKYPSAGEITDTTRHVDGTVIKYFDDPRVYFLENGEKRHIADEYTFNSLGYRADRIVTISSNEQYADGLEIDNTPRIRLYAR
;
A
#
# COMPACT_ATOMS: atom_id res chain seq x y z
N MET A 1 57.77 -16.62 32.93
CA MET A 1 56.52 -15.87 32.67
C MET A 1 55.39 -16.84 32.41
N LYS A 2 54.47 -17.00 33.37
CA LYS A 2 53.10 -17.53 33.19
C LYS A 2 52.36 -17.24 34.51
N LYS A 3 51.48 -16.23 34.50
CA LYS A 3 50.59 -15.91 35.63
C LYS A 3 49.33 -16.77 35.48
N PHE A 4 48.99 -17.54 36.51
CA PHE A 4 47.68 -18.15 36.68
C PHE A 4 46.76 -17.13 37.35
N PHE A 5 45.64 -16.81 36.72
CA PHE A 5 44.55 -16.04 37.34
C PHE A 5 43.36 -16.98 37.54
N LEU A 6 42.92 -17.06 38.80
CA LEU A 6 41.72 -17.75 39.25
C LEU A 6 40.51 -16.88 38.89
N PHE A 7 39.57 -17.40 38.12
CA PHE A 7 38.31 -16.70 37.80
C PHE A 7 37.19 -17.24 38.70
N CYS A 8 36.63 -16.36 39.54
CA CYS A 8 35.38 -16.58 40.25
C CYS A 8 34.20 -16.50 39.25
N PHE A 9 33.34 -17.52 39.27
CA PHE A 9 32.06 -17.50 38.58
C PHE A 9 31.05 -16.64 39.37
N PHE A 10 30.60 -15.54 38.78
CA PHE A 10 29.36 -14.86 39.18
C PHE A 10 28.25 -15.39 38.26
N CYS A 11 27.30 -16.15 38.81
CA CYS A 11 26.05 -16.46 38.12
C CYS A 11 25.18 -15.20 38.09
N LEU A 12 25.16 -14.48 36.97
CA LEU A 12 24.03 -13.61 36.65
C LEU A 12 22.89 -14.49 36.14
N GLY A 13 21.81 -14.55 36.93
CA GLY A 13 20.53 -15.05 36.44
C GLY A 13 20.05 -14.13 35.31
N PHE A 14 19.96 -14.67 34.10
CA PHE A 14 19.20 -14.05 33.03
C PHE A 14 17.71 -14.18 33.38
N THR A 15 17.11 -13.11 33.88
CA THR A 15 15.66 -12.91 33.72
C THR A 15 15.42 -12.73 32.22
N LEU A 16 14.69 -13.66 31.60
CA LEU A 16 14.18 -13.54 30.23
C LEU A 16 13.53 -12.17 30.06
N SER A 17 14.09 -11.34 29.17
CA SER A 17 13.52 -10.04 28.84
C SER A 17 12.15 -10.23 28.21
N SER A 18 11.19 -9.40 28.62
CA SER A 18 9.85 -9.27 28.04
C SER A 18 9.89 -9.38 26.52
N GLN A 19 9.03 -10.22 25.95
CA GLN A 19 8.68 -10.15 24.53
C GLN A 19 8.06 -8.77 24.30
N THR A 20 8.86 -7.80 23.87
CA THR A 20 8.35 -6.50 23.43
C THR A 20 7.53 -6.76 22.18
N VAL A 21 6.21 -6.56 22.27
CA VAL A 21 5.30 -6.62 21.12
C VAL A 21 5.73 -5.54 20.14
N PHE A 22 6.29 -5.95 19.01
CA PHE A 22 6.59 -5.05 17.90
C PHE A 22 5.28 -4.75 17.18
N ALA A 23 4.51 -3.79 17.69
CA ALA A 23 3.31 -3.32 17.01
C ALA A 23 3.68 -2.37 15.87
N ARG A 24 3.10 -2.64 14.70
CA ARG A 24 3.22 -1.78 13.51
C ARG A 24 2.46 -0.48 13.74
N ALA A 25 2.96 0.60 13.15
CA ALA A 25 2.25 1.86 13.13
C ALA A 25 1.08 1.80 12.15
N PHE A 26 -0.06 2.38 12.53
CA PHE A 26 -1.16 2.60 11.60
C PHE A 26 -0.71 3.54 10.46
N PRO A 27 -0.82 3.13 9.18
CA PRO A 27 -0.42 3.94 8.05
C PRO A 27 -1.11 5.32 8.02
N GLU A 28 -0.36 6.32 7.57
CA GLU A 28 -0.97 7.59 7.18
C GLU A 28 -1.76 7.39 5.88
N THR A 29 -2.99 7.88 5.88
CA THR A 29 -4.01 7.75 4.82
C THR A 29 -4.27 9.09 4.12
N ARG A 30 -3.52 10.15 4.44
CA ARG A 30 -3.69 11.46 3.82
C ARG A 30 -3.50 11.42 2.31
N SER A 31 -2.48 10.73 1.82
CA SER A 31 -2.11 10.68 0.39
C SER A 31 -3.00 9.77 -0.45
N THR A 32 -3.83 8.95 0.19
CA THR A 32 -4.69 7.96 -0.45
C THR A 32 -6.14 8.33 -0.16
N ALA A 33 -6.94 8.56 -1.20
CA ALA A 33 -8.33 8.99 -1.03
C ALA A 33 -9.11 8.03 -0.12
N VAL A 34 -9.05 6.72 -0.40
CA VAL A 34 -9.70 5.67 0.39
C VAL A 34 -8.68 4.65 0.88
N SER A 35 -8.72 4.34 2.16
CA SER A 35 -7.93 3.26 2.78
C SER A 35 -8.88 2.31 3.46
N VAL A 36 -8.71 1.00 3.23
CA VAL A 36 -9.69 -0.01 3.64
C VAL A 36 -9.15 -0.82 4.80
N PHE A 37 -9.96 -1.07 5.81
CA PHE A 37 -9.64 -1.95 6.93
C PHE A 37 -10.78 -2.95 7.09
N ALA A 38 -10.52 -4.25 7.02
CA ALA A 38 -11.60 -5.24 7.06
C ALA A 38 -12.08 -5.52 8.49
N ASP A 39 -13.39 -5.71 8.69
CA ASP A 39 -13.88 -6.29 9.94
C ASP A 39 -13.45 -7.76 10.06
N GLN A 40 -13.48 -8.53 8.99
CA GLN A 40 -12.98 -9.90 9.01
C GLN A 40 -12.63 -10.36 7.60
N LEU A 41 -11.64 -11.25 7.52
CA LEU A 41 -11.24 -11.89 6.27
C LEU A 41 -11.44 -13.40 6.35
N PRO A 42 -12.10 -14.04 5.37
CA PRO A 42 -12.31 -15.49 5.32
C PRO A 42 -11.05 -16.23 4.86
N MET A 43 -9.95 -16.10 5.60
CA MET A 43 -8.63 -16.61 5.21
C MET A 43 -8.61 -18.11 4.88
N GLN A 44 -9.52 -18.89 5.46
CA GLN A 44 -9.72 -20.32 5.19
C GLN A 44 -10.31 -20.62 3.80
N ASN A 45 -11.04 -19.67 3.21
CA ASN A 45 -11.73 -19.82 1.93
C ASN A 45 -11.05 -19.04 0.78
N MET A 46 -9.99 -18.29 1.09
CA MET A 46 -9.28 -17.46 0.11
C MET A 46 -8.20 -18.26 -0.62
N THR A 47 -8.14 -18.08 -1.93
CA THR A 47 -7.02 -18.50 -2.78
C THR A 47 -5.76 -17.65 -2.52
N GLU A 48 -4.59 -18.12 -2.95
CA GLU A 48 -3.35 -17.36 -2.82
C GLU A 48 -3.43 -15.98 -3.51
N ALA A 49 -4.09 -15.89 -4.66
CA ALA A 49 -4.27 -14.64 -5.37
C ALA A 49 -5.18 -13.66 -4.60
N GLN A 50 -6.21 -14.16 -3.92
CA GLN A 50 -7.06 -13.36 -3.03
C GLN A 50 -6.32 -12.93 -1.75
N ILE A 51 -5.48 -13.79 -1.18
CA ILE A 51 -4.62 -13.44 -0.04
C ILE A 51 -3.68 -12.30 -0.42
N ARG A 52 -3.00 -12.43 -1.57
CA ARG A 52 -2.16 -11.36 -2.12
C ARG A 52 -2.96 -10.08 -2.36
N PHE A 53 -4.14 -10.19 -2.97
CA PHE A 53 -5.04 -9.04 -3.16
C PHE A 53 -5.35 -8.35 -1.84
N ALA A 54 -5.77 -9.10 -0.81
CA ALA A 54 -6.06 -8.53 0.49
C ALA A 54 -4.85 -7.81 1.08
N ALA A 55 -3.67 -8.45 1.06
CA ALA A 55 -2.43 -7.87 1.57
C ALA A 55 -2.00 -6.57 0.85
N GLU A 56 -2.26 -6.46 -0.45
CA GLU A 56 -1.90 -5.30 -1.27
C GLU A 56 -2.92 -4.14 -1.21
N ASN A 57 -4.17 -4.40 -0.78
CA ASN A 57 -5.28 -3.44 -0.90
C ASN A 57 -5.93 -3.03 0.43
N TYR A 58 -5.77 -3.81 1.50
CA TYR A 58 -6.26 -3.47 2.83
C TYR A 58 -5.08 -3.07 3.72
N ALA A 59 -5.33 -2.08 4.58
CA ALA A 59 -4.37 -1.68 5.61
C ALA A 59 -4.28 -2.73 6.73
N GLY A 60 -5.38 -3.44 6.98
CA GLY A 60 -5.46 -4.43 8.03
C GLY A 60 -6.81 -5.13 8.12
N THR A 61 -6.92 -5.98 9.13
CA THR A 61 -8.15 -6.68 9.51
C THR A 61 -8.19 -6.91 11.02
N GLN A 62 -9.28 -7.48 11.51
CA GLN A 62 -9.33 -8.13 12.81
C GLN A 62 -9.74 -9.61 12.70
N LYS A 63 -9.85 -10.28 13.86
CA LYS A 63 -10.38 -11.65 14.01
C LYS A 63 -9.57 -12.75 13.27
N LEU A 64 -8.24 -12.67 13.26
CA LEU A 64 -7.36 -13.69 12.67
C LEU A 64 -6.40 -14.34 13.67
N TYR A 65 -6.01 -15.57 13.37
CA TYR A 65 -4.93 -16.32 14.02
C TYR A 65 -3.54 -15.94 13.51
N THR A 66 -2.50 -16.30 14.27
CA THR A 66 -1.09 -16.12 13.91
C THR A 66 -0.77 -16.65 12.52
N LYS A 67 -1.12 -17.91 12.22
CA LYS A 67 -0.85 -18.55 10.91
C LYS A 67 -1.61 -17.88 9.75
N GLN A 68 -2.74 -17.22 10.02
CA GLN A 68 -3.50 -16.52 8.99
C GLN A 68 -2.88 -15.16 8.68
N VAL A 69 -2.57 -14.36 9.72
CA VAL A 69 -1.92 -13.06 9.50
C VAL A 69 -0.52 -13.21 8.92
N ASP A 70 0.22 -14.27 9.27
CA ASP A 70 1.54 -14.55 8.68
C ASP A 70 1.47 -14.75 7.15
N LYS A 71 0.36 -15.28 6.60
CA LYS A 71 0.17 -15.40 5.14
C LYS A 71 0.01 -14.03 4.46
N LEU A 72 -0.76 -13.12 5.06
CA LEU A 72 -0.91 -11.76 4.55
C LEU A 72 0.42 -11.00 4.65
N ARG A 73 1.12 -11.16 5.78
CA ARG A 73 2.41 -10.50 6.03
C ARG A 73 3.57 -11.03 5.21
N ALA A 74 3.44 -12.20 4.59
CA ALA A 74 4.39 -12.66 3.57
C ALA A 74 4.40 -11.77 2.32
N TYR A 75 3.27 -11.11 2.01
CA TYR A 75 3.14 -10.16 0.90
C TYR A 75 3.28 -8.71 1.35
N ASN A 76 2.71 -8.37 2.50
CA ASN A 76 2.78 -7.03 3.08
C ASN A 76 3.21 -7.12 4.55
N PRO A 77 4.52 -7.01 4.85
CA PRO A 77 5.04 -7.10 6.22
C PRO A 77 4.41 -6.11 7.20
N ASP A 78 3.81 -5.01 6.71
CA ASP A 78 3.16 -3.95 7.48
C ASP A 78 1.64 -4.13 7.63
N PHE A 79 1.07 -5.25 7.15
CA PHE A 79 -0.36 -5.54 7.29
C PHE A 79 -0.78 -5.61 8.76
N LEU A 80 -1.76 -4.79 9.14
CA LEU A 80 -2.21 -4.65 10.52
C LEU A 80 -3.17 -5.76 10.94
N LEU A 81 -3.06 -6.18 12.20
CA LEU A 81 -4.05 -7.03 12.85
C LEU A 81 -4.51 -6.40 14.16
N LEU A 82 -5.83 -6.24 14.32
CA LEU A 82 -6.44 -5.97 15.63
C LEU A 82 -6.94 -7.28 16.25
N HIS A 83 -6.58 -7.51 17.51
CA HIS A 83 -7.12 -8.59 18.30
C HIS A 83 -8.57 -8.26 18.69
N TYR A 84 -9.54 -9.13 18.39
CA TYR A 84 -10.94 -8.90 18.74
C TYR A 84 -11.20 -9.29 20.20
N ARG A 85 -11.82 -8.41 20.99
CA ARG A 85 -12.27 -8.74 22.34
C ARG A 85 -13.47 -7.89 22.78
N LEU A 86 -14.40 -8.46 23.54
CA LEU A 86 -15.45 -7.68 24.20
C LEU A 86 -14.84 -6.75 25.26
N ALA A 87 -15.18 -5.46 25.20
CA ALA A 87 -14.60 -4.43 26.05
C ALA A 87 -15.13 -4.48 27.49
N GLU A 88 -16.44 -4.69 27.65
CA GLU A 88 -17.15 -4.59 28.94
C GLU A 88 -17.96 -5.83 29.29
N ALA A 89 -17.66 -6.96 28.64
CA ALA A 89 -18.34 -8.22 28.87
C ALA A 89 -17.40 -9.42 28.71
N ALA A 90 -17.82 -10.55 29.25
CA ALA A 90 -17.22 -11.86 28.98
C ALA A 90 -18.29 -12.94 28.97
N GLY A 91 -18.01 -14.07 28.34
CA GLY A 91 -18.96 -15.18 28.28
C GLY A 91 -18.31 -16.49 27.85
N PRO A 92 -19.07 -17.59 27.89
CA PRO A 92 -18.64 -18.91 27.44
C PRO A 92 -18.45 -19.03 25.92
N ALA A 93 -18.76 -18.01 25.13
CA ALA A 93 -18.46 -18.04 23.70
C ALA A 93 -16.93 -18.00 23.49
N ALA A 94 -16.41 -18.96 22.75
CA ALA A 94 -14.97 -19.06 22.50
C ALA A 94 -14.44 -17.83 21.74
N GLY A 95 -13.29 -17.30 22.20
CA GLY A 95 -12.57 -16.20 21.58
C GLY A 95 -11.24 -16.66 20.99
N ILE A 96 -10.66 -15.85 20.09
CA ILE A 96 -9.36 -16.17 19.51
C ILE A 96 -8.30 -16.07 20.60
N ALA A 97 -7.54 -17.13 20.81
CA ALA A 97 -6.41 -17.13 21.74
C ALA A 97 -6.76 -16.83 23.21
N HIS A 98 -8.02 -16.96 23.64
CA HIS A 98 -8.33 -16.90 25.06
C HIS A 98 -7.68 -18.10 25.80
N ASP A 99 -7.26 -17.97 27.06
CA ASP A 99 -6.66 -19.10 27.82
C ASP A 99 -7.04 -19.08 29.31
N SER A 100 -6.68 -20.15 30.02
CA SER A 100 -6.76 -20.27 31.47
C SER A 100 -5.58 -19.59 32.20
N LEU A 101 -5.81 -19.10 33.43
CA LEU A 101 -4.73 -18.56 34.27
C LEU A 101 -3.75 -19.64 34.78
N GLU A 102 -4.16 -20.90 34.81
CA GLU A 102 -3.36 -22.00 35.37
C GLU A 102 -2.18 -22.36 34.47
N ASP A 103 -2.38 -22.40 33.15
CA ASP A 103 -1.34 -22.77 32.20
C ASP A 103 -0.51 -21.58 31.72
N ASN A 104 -1.08 -20.36 31.77
CA ASN A 104 -0.43 -19.10 31.39
C ASN A 104 0.21 -19.15 29.97
N VAL A 105 -0.31 -20.02 29.10
CA VAL A 105 0.14 -20.24 27.72
C VAL A 105 -1.02 -19.97 26.79
N VAL A 106 -0.87 -18.94 25.97
CA VAL A 106 -1.86 -18.57 24.96
C VAL A 106 -1.49 -19.20 23.61
N ASP A 107 -2.38 -20.03 23.04
CA ASP A 107 -2.26 -20.47 21.64
C ASP A 107 -2.90 -19.44 20.68
N GLY A 108 -2.06 -18.69 19.97
CA GLY A 108 -2.50 -17.74 18.93
C GLY A 108 -3.17 -18.35 17.69
N ASN A 109 -3.34 -19.68 17.63
CA ASN A 109 -3.95 -20.39 16.51
C ASN A 109 -5.21 -21.19 16.86
N ALA A 110 -5.81 -20.96 18.02
CA ALA A 110 -7.01 -21.64 18.47
C ALA A 110 -8.11 -20.66 18.89
N PHE A 111 -9.37 -21.08 18.76
CA PHE A 111 -10.46 -20.55 19.58
C PHE A 111 -10.44 -21.28 20.92
N SER A 112 -10.74 -20.56 21.99
CA SER A 112 -10.83 -21.12 23.34
C SER A 112 -11.90 -20.40 24.13
N ASP A 113 -12.65 -21.18 24.91
CA ASP A 113 -13.62 -20.75 25.92
C ASP A 113 -13.09 -20.96 27.35
N GLU A 114 -11.87 -21.47 27.50
CA GLU A 114 -11.28 -21.86 28.79
C GLU A 114 -11.19 -20.70 29.78
N GLU A 115 -11.05 -19.47 29.28
CA GLU A 115 -11.03 -18.28 30.13
C GLU A 115 -12.31 -18.19 30.97
N TRP A 116 -13.47 -18.48 30.38
CA TRP A 116 -14.74 -18.34 31.06
C TRP A 116 -14.82 -19.30 32.24
N GLU A 117 -14.74 -20.61 31.97
CA GLU A 117 -14.93 -21.65 32.99
C GLU A 117 -13.86 -21.58 34.09
N ASN A 118 -12.60 -21.33 33.72
CA ASN A 118 -11.49 -21.41 34.66
C ASN A 118 -11.22 -20.11 35.41
N ASN A 119 -11.52 -18.94 34.84
CA ASN A 119 -11.09 -17.66 35.40
C ASN A 119 -12.25 -16.73 35.80
N LEU A 120 -13.34 -16.72 35.03
CA LEU A 120 -14.35 -15.66 35.08
C LEU A 120 -15.71 -16.12 35.61
N GLU A 121 -16.10 -17.36 35.40
CA GLU A 121 -17.45 -17.84 35.72
C GLU A 121 -17.79 -17.68 37.21
N ASN A 122 -16.82 -17.88 38.10
CA ASN A 122 -17.03 -17.75 39.53
C ASN A 122 -16.77 -16.34 40.07
N LYS A 123 -16.36 -15.39 39.22
CA LYS A 123 -16.14 -14.00 39.64
C LYS A 123 -17.45 -13.28 39.92
N ASP A 124 -17.44 -12.51 40.99
CA ASP A 124 -18.50 -11.57 41.33
C ASP A 124 -18.28 -10.23 40.61
N TRP A 125 -18.03 -10.22 39.30
CA TRP A 125 -17.71 -9.01 38.54
C TRP A 125 -18.87 -8.51 37.67
N PHE A 126 -19.95 -9.28 37.56
CA PHE A 126 -20.98 -9.09 36.54
C PHE A 126 -22.24 -8.44 37.10
N ILE A 127 -22.97 -7.73 36.24
CA ILE A 127 -24.26 -7.13 36.62
C ILE A 127 -25.24 -8.24 36.98
N LYS A 128 -25.97 -8.04 38.09
CA LYS A 128 -26.95 -8.99 38.63
C LYS A 128 -28.35 -8.38 38.70
N ASN A 129 -29.36 -9.24 38.61
CA ASN A 129 -30.74 -8.85 38.93
C ASN A 129 -30.96 -8.75 40.46
N ASP A 130 -32.17 -8.36 40.88
CA ASP A 130 -32.53 -8.25 42.30
C ASP A 130 -32.46 -9.57 43.07
N ALA A 131 -32.55 -10.70 42.37
CA ALA A 131 -32.36 -12.03 42.95
C ALA A 131 -30.87 -12.44 43.07
N GLY A 132 -29.93 -11.56 42.68
CA GLY A 132 -28.49 -11.80 42.74
C GLY A 132 -27.95 -12.66 41.59
N VAL A 133 -28.75 -12.92 40.55
CA VAL A 133 -28.38 -13.75 39.40
C VAL A 133 -27.73 -12.90 38.32
N LYS A 134 -26.61 -13.37 37.75
CA LYS A 134 -25.91 -12.68 36.65
C LYS A 134 -26.82 -12.52 35.45
N LEU A 135 -26.77 -11.35 34.83
CA LEU A 135 -27.59 -11.04 33.67
C LEU A 135 -26.91 -11.47 32.40
N ARG A 136 -27.60 -12.29 31.61
CA ARG A 136 -27.09 -12.88 30.37
C ARG A 136 -27.66 -12.16 29.16
N ASN A 137 -26.80 -11.74 28.24
CA ASN A 137 -27.23 -11.48 26.87
C ASN A 137 -27.50 -12.83 26.19
N THR A 138 -28.78 -13.09 25.86
CA THR A 138 -29.20 -14.39 25.32
C THR A 138 -28.91 -14.56 23.84
N SER A 139 -28.73 -13.47 23.09
CA SER A 139 -28.44 -13.51 21.65
C SER A 139 -27.03 -14.02 21.37
N TRP A 140 -26.06 -13.62 22.19
CA TRP A 140 -24.63 -13.83 21.95
C TRP A 140 -23.91 -14.51 23.11
N ASN A 141 -24.64 -14.88 24.16
CA ASN A 141 -24.15 -15.69 25.27
C ASN A 141 -22.98 -15.07 26.04
N TRP A 142 -23.13 -13.82 26.48
CA TRP A 142 -22.15 -13.13 27.33
C TRP A 142 -22.82 -12.37 28.47
N TYR A 143 -22.00 -11.92 29.43
CA TYR A 143 -22.40 -11.26 30.67
C TYR A 143 -21.63 -9.93 30.81
N PRO A 144 -22.33 -8.80 30.99
CA PRO A 144 -21.68 -7.50 31.18
C PRO A 144 -21.05 -7.37 32.57
N PHE A 145 -19.90 -6.71 32.64
CA PHE A 145 -19.25 -6.36 33.90
C PHE A 145 -20.00 -5.22 34.62
N ASP A 146 -20.01 -5.25 35.95
CA ASP A 146 -20.62 -4.24 36.81
C ASP A 146 -19.61 -3.12 37.14
N LEU A 147 -19.10 -2.46 36.10
CA LEU A 147 -18.03 -1.45 36.22
C LEU A 147 -18.41 -0.24 37.10
N ALA A 148 -19.72 0.00 37.27
CA ALA A 148 -20.24 1.09 38.09
C ALA A 148 -20.27 0.76 39.59
N ARG A 149 -20.19 -0.53 39.97
CA ARG A 149 -20.35 -0.96 41.36
C ARG A 149 -19.35 -0.33 42.32
N SER A 150 -18.08 -0.24 41.90
CA SER A 150 -17.03 0.42 42.66
C SER A 150 -15.81 0.68 41.78
N ALA A 151 -15.03 1.71 42.14
CA ALA A 151 -13.75 1.98 41.50
C ALA A 151 -12.75 0.81 41.66
N ALA A 152 -12.79 0.11 42.81
CA ALA A 152 -11.92 -1.04 43.06
C ALA A 152 -12.18 -2.19 42.09
N LEU A 153 -13.46 -2.57 41.92
CA LEU A 153 -13.83 -3.60 40.95
C LEU A 153 -13.47 -3.17 39.52
N ARG A 154 -13.80 -1.94 39.14
CA ARG A 154 -13.52 -1.44 37.79
C ARG A 154 -12.02 -1.51 37.47
N ASN A 155 -11.17 -1.15 38.43
CA ASN A 155 -9.73 -1.25 38.27
C ASN A 155 -9.26 -2.71 38.20
N GLU A 156 -9.81 -3.60 39.01
CA GLU A 156 -9.53 -5.04 38.96
C GLU A 156 -9.88 -5.65 37.60
N VAL A 157 -11.06 -5.31 37.05
CA VAL A 157 -11.50 -5.76 35.73
C VAL A 157 -10.60 -5.20 34.63
N ALA A 158 -10.25 -3.92 34.68
CA ALA A 158 -9.33 -3.31 33.69
C ALA A 158 -7.94 -3.95 33.72
N ASP A 159 -7.39 -4.20 34.91
CA ASP A 159 -6.07 -4.82 35.07
C ASP A 159 -6.06 -6.27 34.58
N TYR A 160 -7.11 -7.01 34.91
CA TYR A 160 -7.30 -8.35 34.38
C TYR A 160 -7.39 -8.32 32.85
N TRP A 161 -8.35 -7.55 32.32
CA TRP A 161 -8.64 -7.50 30.88
C TRP A 161 -7.42 -7.10 30.06
N THR A 162 -6.71 -6.05 30.48
CA THR A 162 -5.47 -5.62 29.79
C THR A 162 -4.35 -6.64 29.91
N GLY A 163 -4.17 -7.25 31.08
CA GLY A 163 -3.19 -8.32 31.28
C GLY A 163 -3.43 -9.53 30.37
N ARG A 164 -4.70 -9.83 30.05
CA ARG A 164 -5.09 -10.85 29.07
C ARG A 164 -4.79 -10.42 27.64
N VAL A 165 -5.28 -9.24 27.24
CA VAL A 165 -5.07 -8.68 25.89
C VAL A 165 -3.60 -8.58 25.53
N ILE A 166 -2.72 -8.21 26.47
CA ILE A 166 -1.28 -8.15 26.21
C ILE A 166 -0.73 -9.51 25.77
N LYS A 167 -1.12 -10.60 26.44
CA LYS A 167 -0.67 -11.95 26.10
C LYS A 167 -1.26 -12.43 24.78
N GLU A 168 -2.54 -12.16 24.57
CA GLU A 168 -3.27 -12.58 23.39
C GLU A 168 -2.83 -11.84 22.12
N ALA A 169 -2.63 -10.53 22.22
CA ALA A 169 -2.06 -9.72 21.15
C ALA A 169 -0.63 -10.20 20.81
N ALA A 170 0.19 -10.53 21.81
CA ALA A 170 1.51 -11.11 21.57
C ALA A 170 1.43 -12.46 20.85
N ALA A 171 0.56 -13.37 21.30
CA ALA A 171 0.40 -14.69 20.72
C ALA A 171 -0.12 -14.65 19.27
N THR A 172 -1.10 -13.79 19.00
CA THR A 172 -1.70 -13.58 17.67
C THR A 172 -0.84 -12.68 16.77
N LYS A 173 0.20 -12.03 17.30
CA LYS A 173 0.99 -10.98 16.64
C LYS A 173 0.14 -9.79 16.20
N SER A 174 -0.82 -9.40 17.02
CA SER A 174 -1.68 -8.24 16.78
C SER A 174 -0.95 -6.95 17.10
N ASP A 175 -1.26 -5.90 16.34
CA ASP A 175 -0.70 -4.55 16.49
C ASP A 175 -1.58 -3.67 17.40
N GLY A 176 -2.79 -4.14 17.71
CA GLY A 176 -3.73 -3.48 18.61
C GLY A 176 -4.84 -4.43 19.04
N VAL A 177 -5.82 -3.88 19.75
CA VAL A 177 -7.06 -4.55 20.13
C VAL A 177 -8.26 -3.76 19.62
N PHE A 178 -9.20 -4.45 18.99
CA PHE A 178 -10.55 -3.94 18.79
C PHE A 178 -11.39 -4.35 19.99
N ALA A 179 -11.80 -3.36 20.78
CA ALA A 179 -12.58 -3.55 21.98
C ALA A 179 -14.06 -3.35 21.65
N ASP A 180 -14.70 -4.45 21.25
CA ASP A 180 -16.07 -4.47 20.79
C ASP A 180 -17.06 -4.31 21.94
N SER A 181 -18.29 -3.88 21.66
CA SER A 181 -19.33 -3.71 22.67
C SER A 181 -18.84 -2.80 23.80
N PHE A 182 -18.45 -1.57 23.45
CA PHE A 182 -18.00 -0.53 24.37
C PHE A 182 -19.11 0.52 24.54
N GLY A 183 -19.38 0.94 25.78
CA GLY A 183 -20.62 1.65 26.13
C GLY A 183 -21.84 0.72 26.19
N LEU A 184 -21.66 -0.56 26.51
CA LEU A 184 -22.65 -1.63 26.41
C LEU A 184 -23.97 -1.35 27.13
N VAL A 185 -23.96 -0.51 28.17
CA VAL A 185 -25.13 -0.20 28.99
C VAL A 185 -26.16 0.69 28.24
N PHE A 186 -25.78 1.26 27.09
CA PHE A 186 -26.67 2.09 26.25
C PHE A 186 -27.22 1.36 25.02
N GLY A 187 -26.80 0.12 24.76
CA GLY A 187 -27.18 -0.63 23.57
C GLY A 187 -28.46 -1.46 23.73
N PRO A 188 -29.13 -1.84 22.61
CA PRO A 188 -30.27 -2.77 22.62
C PRO A 188 -29.89 -4.18 23.10
N TRP A 189 -28.59 -4.41 23.31
CA TRP A 189 -27.96 -5.66 23.71
C TRP A 189 -27.95 -5.88 25.23
N GLN A 190 -28.67 -5.04 25.99
CA GLN A 190 -28.77 -5.18 27.43
C GLN A 190 -29.46 -6.51 27.79
N ALA A 191 -28.88 -7.22 28.76
CA ALA A 191 -29.45 -8.45 29.27
C ALA A 191 -30.81 -8.19 29.94
N SER A 192 -31.80 -9.04 29.66
CA SER A 192 -33.17 -8.88 30.15
C SER A 192 -33.20 -8.87 31.69
N GLY A 193 -33.79 -7.84 32.30
CA GLY A 193 -33.87 -7.70 33.75
C GLY A 193 -32.67 -6.99 34.41
N ALA A 194 -31.82 -6.33 33.62
CA ALA A 194 -30.83 -5.40 34.16
C ALA A 194 -31.47 -4.29 34.97
N LYS A 195 -30.86 -3.98 36.13
CA LYS A 195 -31.21 -2.78 36.89
C LYS A 195 -31.10 -1.59 35.95
N SER A 196 -32.22 -0.90 35.78
CA SER A 196 -32.36 0.28 34.95
C SER A 196 -31.67 1.46 35.64
N TYR A 197 -30.35 1.42 35.78
CA TYR A 197 -29.59 2.54 36.35
C TYR A 197 -29.76 3.83 35.54
N MET A 198 -30.24 3.73 34.30
CA MET A 198 -30.33 4.83 33.35
C MET A 198 -31.66 4.82 32.59
N PHE A 199 -32.62 3.98 32.96
CA PHE A 199 -33.94 3.98 32.35
C PHE A 199 -35.01 4.18 33.43
N ASP A 200 -35.97 5.06 33.17
CA ASP A 200 -37.12 5.24 34.04
C ASP A 200 -38.05 4.00 34.00
N SER A 201 -39.11 4.00 34.81
CA SER A 201 -40.08 2.89 34.85
C SER A 201 -40.84 2.67 33.53
N ASN A 202 -40.73 3.59 32.56
CA ASN A 202 -41.31 3.52 31.23
C ASN A 202 -40.28 3.18 30.14
N TRP A 203 -39.05 2.81 30.52
CA TRP A 203 -37.93 2.57 29.60
C TRP A 203 -37.45 3.82 28.83
N ASN A 204 -37.70 5.03 29.34
CA ASN A 204 -37.04 6.23 28.81
C ASN A 204 -35.65 6.36 29.41
N LEU A 205 -34.65 6.66 28.58
CA LEU A 205 -33.30 6.90 29.05
C LEU A 205 -33.24 8.19 29.90
N ASP A 206 -32.72 8.10 31.12
CA ASP A 206 -32.33 9.25 31.93
C ASP A 206 -30.97 9.77 31.44
N ILE A 207 -30.99 10.91 30.77
CA ILE A 207 -29.80 11.54 30.18
C ILE A 207 -28.78 11.94 31.26
N SER A 208 -29.24 12.42 32.42
CA SER A 208 -28.33 12.87 33.49
C SER A 208 -27.59 11.69 34.10
N ASP A 209 -28.30 10.60 34.38
CA ASP A 209 -27.68 9.38 34.90
C ASP A 209 -26.78 8.72 33.87
N SER A 210 -27.15 8.79 32.58
CA SER A 210 -26.32 8.32 31.46
C SER A 210 -25.00 9.08 31.36
N GLN A 211 -25.05 10.41 31.38
CA GLN A 211 -23.85 11.26 31.38
C GLN A 211 -22.99 11.02 32.61
N SER A 212 -23.62 10.85 33.78
CA SER A 212 -22.93 10.51 35.03
C SER A 212 -22.23 9.14 34.93
N TRP A 213 -22.89 8.14 34.35
CA TRP A 213 -22.30 6.81 34.16
C TRP A 213 -21.10 6.87 33.22
N LEU A 214 -21.22 7.56 32.08
CA LEU A 214 -20.10 7.74 31.13
C LEU A 214 -18.88 8.37 31.82
N ALA A 215 -19.10 9.48 32.53
CA ALA A 215 -18.02 10.21 33.18
C ALA A 215 -17.40 9.47 34.38
N ASN A 216 -18.19 8.73 35.15
CA ASN A 216 -17.73 8.10 36.40
C ASN A 216 -17.37 6.62 36.27
N THR A 217 -17.75 5.99 35.16
CA THR A 217 -17.57 4.55 34.90
C THR A 217 -16.78 4.28 33.63
N LEU A 218 -17.32 4.64 32.47
CA LEU A 218 -16.70 4.32 31.17
C LEU A 218 -15.36 5.01 30.99
N VAL A 219 -15.31 6.33 31.21
CA VAL A 219 -14.09 7.12 31.02
C VAL A 219 -12.96 6.63 31.93
N PRO A 220 -13.14 6.46 33.27
CA PRO A 220 -12.08 5.93 34.13
C PRO A 220 -11.64 4.50 33.79
N TYR A 221 -12.56 3.65 33.31
CA TYR A 221 -12.22 2.31 32.82
C TYR A 221 -11.33 2.38 31.57
N SER A 222 -11.75 3.21 30.61
CA SER A 222 -11.04 3.46 29.35
C SER A 222 -9.65 4.07 29.59
N ASP A 223 -9.55 5.08 30.45
CA ASP A 223 -8.28 5.73 30.83
C ASP A 223 -7.26 4.72 31.38
N ARG A 224 -7.69 3.87 32.31
CA ARG A 224 -6.83 2.85 32.89
C ARG A 224 -6.41 1.82 31.85
N THR A 225 -7.37 1.35 31.05
CA THR A 225 -7.14 0.37 29.98
C THR A 225 -6.13 0.90 28.97
N TRP A 226 -6.36 2.11 28.47
CA TRP A 226 -5.52 2.79 27.50
C TRP A 226 -4.11 3.05 28.04
N ALA A 227 -3.98 3.53 29.29
CA ALA A 227 -2.68 3.76 29.92
C ALA A 227 -1.83 2.48 30.02
N ILE A 228 -2.45 1.33 30.34
CA ILE A 228 -1.75 0.04 30.42
C ILE A 228 -1.36 -0.45 29.02
N LEU A 229 -2.26 -0.37 28.05
CA LEU A 229 -1.99 -0.84 26.68
C LEU A 229 -0.93 0.02 25.98
N GLN A 230 -0.93 1.34 26.19
CA GLN A 230 0.11 2.23 25.66
C GLN A 230 1.51 1.87 26.15
N GLN A 231 1.66 1.51 27.43
CA GLN A 231 2.94 1.06 27.99
C GLN A 231 3.46 -0.23 27.33
N ASN A 232 2.56 -0.99 26.70
CA ASN A 232 2.86 -2.23 26.00
C ASN A 232 2.84 -2.08 24.48
N ASN A 233 2.72 -0.84 23.97
CA ASN A 233 2.69 -0.52 22.54
C ASN A 233 1.57 -1.28 21.81
N ILE A 234 0.37 -1.38 22.41
CA ILE A 234 -0.82 -2.00 21.80
C ILE A 234 -1.84 -0.89 21.56
N ALA A 235 -2.25 -0.68 20.30
CA ALA A 235 -3.28 0.30 19.99
C ALA A 235 -4.65 -0.11 20.56
N TYR A 236 -5.30 0.79 21.30
CA TYR A 236 -6.63 0.57 21.85
C TYR A 236 -7.71 1.22 20.96
N ILE A 237 -8.51 0.39 20.28
CA ILE A 237 -9.56 0.83 19.34
C ILE A 237 -10.92 0.30 19.80
N PRO A 238 -11.65 1.03 20.67
CA PRO A 238 -13.02 0.68 21.02
C PRO A 238 -14.00 0.79 19.84
N ASN A 239 -15.10 0.03 19.93
CA ASN A 239 -16.32 0.24 19.15
C ASN A 239 -17.06 1.46 19.74
N CYS A 240 -17.07 2.58 19.03
CA CYS A 240 -17.67 3.83 19.51
C CYS A 240 -19.12 4.01 19.02
N GLY A 241 -19.72 2.96 18.43
CA GLY A 241 -21.03 3.01 17.81
C GLY A 241 -21.10 4.05 16.67
N GLN A 242 -22.32 4.48 16.35
CA GLN A 242 -22.59 5.36 15.22
C GLN A 242 -22.26 6.85 15.49
N LEU A 243 -22.05 7.25 16.75
CA LEU A 243 -21.74 8.64 17.13
C LEU A 243 -22.81 9.69 16.74
N ILE A 244 -24.10 9.31 16.81
CA ILE A 244 -25.25 10.19 16.52
C ILE A 244 -26.02 10.65 17.77
N THR A 245 -25.46 10.40 18.96
CA THR A 245 -26.13 10.70 20.23
C THR A 245 -25.72 12.08 20.73
N SER A 246 -26.61 13.07 20.64
CA SER A 246 -26.27 14.49 20.88
C SER A 246 -25.90 14.84 22.33
N TRP A 247 -26.33 14.04 23.31
CA TRP A 247 -26.00 14.24 24.73
C TRP A 247 -24.74 13.48 25.17
N ASP A 248 -24.23 12.56 24.35
CA ASP A 248 -22.97 11.85 24.56
C ASP A 248 -21.86 12.55 23.77
N THR A 249 -20.91 13.14 24.50
CA THR A 249 -19.89 13.98 23.89
C THR A 249 -18.72 13.15 23.40
N ILE A 250 -18.15 13.54 22.25
CA ILE A 250 -17.01 12.86 21.65
C ILE A 250 -15.78 12.73 22.57
N GLU A 251 -15.65 13.60 23.58
CA GLU A 251 -14.56 13.54 24.56
C GLU A 251 -14.50 12.20 25.31
N ASN A 252 -15.65 11.57 25.59
CA ASN A 252 -15.73 10.26 26.25
C ASN A 252 -15.00 9.15 25.47
N TYR A 253 -14.83 9.34 24.16
CA TYR A 253 -14.19 8.39 23.26
C TYR A 253 -12.76 8.77 22.88
N THR A 254 -12.21 9.86 23.45
CA THR A 254 -10.82 10.27 23.19
C THR A 254 -9.79 9.58 24.09
N HIS A 255 -10.26 8.76 25.03
CA HIS A 255 -9.48 7.97 25.98
C HIS A 255 -8.98 6.63 25.37
N SER A 256 -8.57 6.68 24.10
CA SER A 256 -8.14 5.55 23.27
C SER A 256 -7.22 6.03 22.14
N ASP A 257 -6.62 5.14 21.37
CA ASP A 257 -5.84 5.53 20.18
C ASP A 257 -6.73 5.83 18.96
N GLY A 258 -7.99 5.37 19.00
CA GLY A 258 -8.96 5.56 17.94
C GLY A 258 -10.34 5.01 18.25
N CYS A 259 -11.20 5.01 17.24
CA CYS A 259 -12.55 4.46 17.27
C CYS A 259 -12.85 3.69 15.99
N MET A 260 -13.48 2.53 16.13
CA MET A 260 -14.32 2.00 15.06
C MET A 260 -15.71 2.61 15.19
N ILE A 261 -16.22 3.18 14.11
CA ILE A 261 -17.54 3.80 14.03
C ILE A 261 -18.44 2.78 13.35
N GLU A 262 -19.02 1.90 14.15
CA GLU A 262 -19.91 0.85 13.69
C GLU A 262 -21.32 1.43 13.41
N GLY A 263 -21.90 1.06 12.27
CA GLY A 263 -23.14 1.64 11.78
C GLY A 263 -22.94 2.98 11.05
N PHE A 264 -21.73 3.26 10.56
CA PHE A 264 -21.39 4.50 9.89
C PHE A 264 -22.39 4.84 8.77
N THR A 265 -23.04 5.99 8.83
CA THR A 265 -24.13 6.41 7.94
C THR A 265 -25.36 5.49 7.91
N GLY A 266 -25.61 4.73 8.98
CA GLY A 266 -26.70 3.77 9.14
C GLY A 266 -26.32 2.33 8.77
N PHE A 267 -27.09 1.34 9.24
CA PHE A 267 -26.99 -0.08 8.86
C PHE A 267 -28.10 -0.47 7.89
N ASN A 268 -27.77 -1.30 6.89
CA ASN A 268 -28.62 -1.79 5.79
C ASN A 268 -29.20 -0.68 4.92
N GLU A 269 -29.89 0.24 5.56
CA GLU A 269 -30.43 1.49 5.06
C GLU A 269 -29.52 2.67 5.45
N SER A 270 -29.73 3.79 4.77
CA SER A 270 -29.01 5.02 5.07
C SER A 270 -29.60 5.70 6.30
N ILE A 271 -28.74 6.40 7.03
CA ILE A 271 -29.11 7.36 8.07
C ILE A 271 -30.29 8.24 7.63
N GLU A 272 -31.28 8.36 8.50
CA GLU A 272 -32.59 8.88 8.12
C GLU A 272 -32.63 10.41 8.06
N THR A 273 -31.91 11.08 8.97
CA THR A 273 -31.98 12.54 9.13
C THR A 273 -30.66 13.22 8.78
N GLU A 274 -30.75 14.43 8.21
CA GLU A 274 -29.59 15.28 7.96
C GLU A 274 -28.88 15.64 9.28
N SER A 275 -29.62 15.91 10.35
CA SER A 275 -29.05 16.28 11.64
C SER A 275 -28.18 15.17 12.23
N ASP A 276 -28.60 13.91 12.10
CA ASP A 276 -27.80 12.79 12.57
C ASP A 276 -26.56 12.61 11.70
N TRP A 277 -26.68 12.77 10.38
CA TRP A 277 -25.52 12.73 9.48
C TRP A 277 -24.52 13.83 9.80
N GLU A 278 -24.98 15.07 10.02
CA GLU A 278 -24.09 16.17 10.38
C GLU A 278 -23.42 15.94 11.74
N LEU A 279 -24.15 15.41 12.72
CA LEU A 279 -23.61 15.07 14.03
C LEU A 279 -22.53 13.97 13.93
N GLU A 280 -22.81 12.89 13.19
CA GLU A 280 -21.85 11.82 12.92
C GLU A 280 -20.60 12.36 12.25
N MET A 281 -20.73 13.14 11.16
CA MET A 281 -19.58 13.70 10.45
C MET A 281 -18.75 14.64 11.34
N ASN A 282 -19.41 15.46 12.17
CA ASN A 282 -18.70 16.36 13.09
C ASN A 282 -17.97 15.58 14.19
N ASN A 283 -18.55 14.52 14.73
CA ASN A 283 -17.91 13.68 15.74
C ASN A 283 -16.71 12.92 15.16
N VAL A 284 -16.83 12.37 13.94
CA VAL A 284 -15.70 11.73 13.25
C VAL A 284 -14.60 12.76 12.92
N LEU A 285 -14.96 13.97 12.48
CA LEU A 285 -14.00 15.06 12.25
C LEU A 285 -13.32 15.49 13.55
N ALA A 286 -14.02 15.51 14.69
CA ALA A 286 -13.43 15.85 15.98
C ALA A 286 -12.36 14.83 16.40
N LEU A 287 -12.62 13.53 16.20
CA LEU A 287 -11.62 12.47 16.39
C LEU A 287 -10.43 12.65 15.44
N ALA A 288 -10.70 12.85 14.15
CA ALA A 288 -9.68 13.06 13.12
C ALA A 288 -8.78 14.27 13.42
N ASN A 289 -9.34 15.41 13.85
CA ASN A 289 -8.59 16.62 14.21
C ASN A 289 -7.73 16.42 15.46
N LYS A 290 -8.05 15.44 16.32
CA LYS A 290 -7.22 15.02 17.47
C LYS A 290 -6.17 13.98 17.08
N GLY A 291 -6.03 13.63 15.80
CA GLY A 291 -5.09 12.64 15.30
C GLY A 291 -5.44 11.19 15.67
N LYS A 292 -6.69 10.93 16.08
CA LYS A 292 -7.18 9.60 16.43
C LYS A 292 -7.37 8.75 15.18
N ILE A 293 -7.19 7.44 15.32
CA ILE A 293 -7.51 6.47 14.26
C ILE A 293 -9.04 6.37 14.14
N THR A 294 -9.59 6.47 12.93
CA THR A 294 -11.04 6.29 12.70
C THR A 294 -11.26 5.16 11.70
N ILE A 295 -12.06 4.15 12.05
CA ILE A 295 -12.44 3.07 11.15
C ILE A 295 -13.96 3.11 10.95
N ALA A 296 -14.41 3.71 9.86
CA ALA A 296 -15.82 3.81 9.52
C ALA A 296 -16.34 2.47 8.99
N GLN A 297 -17.29 1.83 9.67
CA GLN A 297 -17.78 0.52 9.29
C GLN A 297 -19.29 0.49 9.16
N THR A 298 -19.79 -0.10 8.07
CA THR A 298 -21.22 -0.27 7.84
C THR A 298 -21.51 -1.39 6.83
N ASP A 299 -22.74 -1.87 6.81
CA ASP A 299 -23.27 -2.78 5.82
C ASP A 299 -24.27 -2.08 4.86
N PHE A 300 -24.63 -2.79 3.78
CA PHE A 300 -25.68 -2.38 2.85
C PHE A 300 -26.35 -3.60 2.22
N SER A 301 -27.62 -3.47 1.84
CA SER A 301 -28.46 -4.62 1.48
C SER A 301 -28.21 -5.23 0.08
N SER A 302 -27.72 -4.43 -0.89
CA SER A 302 -27.59 -4.86 -2.29
C SER A 302 -26.31 -4.41 -2.97
N LEU A 303 -25.59 -5.36 -3.61
CA LEU A 303 -24.43 -5.11 -4.48
C LEU A 303 -24.74 -4.23 -5.70
N SER A 304 -26.00 -4.03 -6.08
CA SER A 304 -26.36 -3.12 -7.18
C SER A 304 -26.60 -1.68 -6.70
N ASP A 305 -26.69 -1.44 -5.39
CA ASP A 305 -26.99 -0.12 -4.82
C ASP A 305 -25.74 0.78 -4.78
N SER A 306 -25.33 1.23 -5.97
CA SER A 306 -24.20 2.17 -6.12
C SER A 306 -24.47 3.53 -5.48
N VAL A 307 -25.74 3.92 -5.26
CA VAL A 307 -26.10 5.17 -4.59
C VAL A 307 -25.74 5.09 -3.12
N ARG A 308 -26.17 4.03 -2.42
CA ARG A 308 -25.82 3.79 -1.01
C ARG A 308 -24.32 3.66 -0.81
N ARG A 309 -23.63 2.88 -1.66
CA ARG A 309 -22.17 2.72 -1.56
C ARG A 309 -21.41 4.03 -1.78
N SER A 310 -21.82 4.80 -2.79
CA SER A 310 -21.24 6.12 -3.04
C SER A 310 -21.47 7.05 -1.86
N PHE A 311 -22.64 7.02 -1.23
CA PHE A 311 -22.93 7.82 -0.05
C PHE A 311 -22.05 7.46 1.16
N ILE A 312 -21.82 6.17 1.41
CA ILE A 312 -20.92 5.70 2.47
C ILE A 312 -19.49 6.21 2.22
N VAL A 313 -18.94 5.93 1.04
CA VAL A 313 -17.55 6.32 0.71
C VAL A 313 -17.43 7.85 0.64
N GLY A 314 -18.43 8.54 0.12
CA GLY A 314 -18.46 10.00 0.09
C GLY A 314 -18.47 10.61 1.47
N SER A 315 -19.27 10.09 2.40
CA SER A 315 -19.32 10.55 3.79
C SER A 315 -18.02 10.26 4.54
N TYR A 316 -17.38 9.11 4.27
CA TYR A 316 -16.03 8.83 4.75
C TYR A 316 -15.03 9.87 4.23
N LEU A 317 -15.08 10.22 2.94
CA LEU A 317 -14.21 11.26 2.38
C LEU A 317 -14.48 12.64 2.98
N ILE A 318 -15.74 12.97 3.30
CA ILE A 318 -16.11 14.21 3.99
C ILE A 318 -15.46 14.29 5.37
N SER A 319 -15.41 13.19 6.12
CA SER A 319 -14.99 13.17 7.53
C SER A 319 -13.57 12.64 7.80
N LYS A 320 -12.87 12.10 6.79
CA LYS A 320 -11.54 11.49 6.99
C LYS A 320 -10.45 12.46 7.46
N GLY A 321 -9.60 11.98 8.37
CA GLY A 321 -8.34 12.59 8.80
C GLY A 321 -7.13 11.93 8.18
N ASP A 322 -5.96 12.13 8.82
CA ASP A 322 -4.71 11.54 8.36
C ASP A 322 -4.65 10.02 8.66
N LYS A 323 -5.40 9.47 9.62
CA LYS A 323 -5.49 8.01 9.91
C LYS A 323 -6.92 7.50 9.90
N SER A 324 -7.53 7.47 8.72
CA SER A 324 -8.93 7.08 8.56
C SER A 324 -9.10 5.95 7.57
N TYR A 325 -9.87 4.95 7.95
CA TYR A 325 -10.15 3.75 7.18
C TYR A 325 -11.66 3.55 7.01
N VAL A 326 -12.05 2.80 5.99
CA VAL A 326 -13.45 2.41 5.76
C VAL A 326 -13.56 0.89 5.63
N ASN A 327 -14.68 0.34 6.11
CA ASN A 327 -15.12 -1.02 5.92
C ASN A 327 -16.60 -1.01 5.51
N MET A 328 -16.86 -1.14 4.22
CA MET A 328 -18.22 -1.34 3.71
C MET A 328 -18.34 -2.74 3.14
N PHE A 329 -19.41 -3.46 3.48
CA PHE A 329 -19.66 -4.82 3.04
C PHE A 329 -21.15 -5.08 2.78
N ALA A 330 -21.46 -6.00 1.87
CA ALA A 330 -22.85 -6.35 1.59
C ALA A 330 -23.41 -7.30 2.67
N ALA A 331 -24.64 -7.04 3.12
CA ALA A 331 -25.31 -7.74 4.23
C ALA A 331 -25.81 -9.16 3.90
N GLN A 332 -25.11 -9.91 3.03
CA GLN A 332 -25.47 -11.29 2.70
C GLN A 332 -24.35 -12.25 3.15
N ASN A 333 -24.71 -13.31 3.88
CA ASN A 333 -23.82 -14.35 4.41
C ASN A 333 -22.83 -13.90 5.52
N ASP A 334 -23.35 -13.34 6.62
CA ASP A 334 -22.57 -12.99 7.82
C ASP A 334 -21.31 -12.10 7.58
N GLY A 335 -21.22 -11.44 6.41
CA GLY A 335 -20.13 -10.53 6.05
C GLY A 335 -18.76 -11.19 5.84
N VAL A 336 -18.69 -12.51 5.64
CA VAL A 336 -17.40 -13.26 5.63
C VAL A 336 -16.84 -13.49 4.21
N GLU A 337 -17.03 -12.57 3.27
CA GLU A 337 -16.43 -12.67 1.93
C GLU A 337 -15.36 -11.59 1.71
N LEU A 338 -14.30 -11.90 0.96
CA LEU A 338 -13.34 -10.88 0.53
C LEU A 338 -14.01 -9.99 -0.53
N GLN A 339 -14.45 -8.79 -0.15
CA GLN A 339 -15.21 -7.89 -1.02
C GLN A 339 -14.48 -6.58 -1.31
N TRP A 340 -14.45 -6.18 -2.58
CA TRP A 340 -13.88 -4.91 -3.03
C TRP A 340 -14.86 -4.10 -3.86
N PHE A 341 -14.78 -2.77 -3.78
CA PHE A 341 -15.73 -1.86 -4.41
C PHE A 341 -15.02 -0.81 -5.26
N PRO A 342 -15.50 -0.53 -6.49
CA PRO A 342 -14.87 0.45 -7.38
C PRO A 342 -14.88 1.87 -6.81
N GLU A 343 -15.78 2.19 -5.88
CA GLU A 343 -15.80 3.46 -5.15
C GLU A 343 -14.48 3.72 -4.38
N TYR A 344 -13.76 2.66 -3.98
CA TYR A 344 -12.46 2.79 -3.31
C TYR A 344 -11.33 3.21 -4.28
N ASP A 345 -11.50 2.97 -5.57
CA ASP A 345 -10.45 3.12 -6.59
C ASP A 345 -10.47 4.48 -7.30
N VAL A 346 -11.33 5.42 -6.86
CA VAL A 346 -11.36 6.78 -7.42
C VAL A 346 -10.08 7.53 -7.04
N PRO A 347 -9.26 7.97 -8.02
CA PRO A 347 -7.94 8.54 -7.75
C PRO A 347 -8.03 10.04 -7.39
N LEU A 348 -8.78 10.40 -6.34
CA LEU A 348 -8.89 11.79 -5.89
C LEU A 348 -7.55 12.35 -5.34
N GLY A 349 -6.67 11.47 -4.85
CA GLY A 349 -5.39 11.85 -4.25
C GLY A 349 -5.52 12.33 -2.80
N ALA A 350 -4.63 13.23 -2.39
CA ALA A 350 -4.61 13.74 -1.01
C ALA A 350 -5.70 14.78 -0.76
N PHE A 351 -6.34 14.79 0.41
CA PHE A 351 -7.27 15.87 0.75
C PHE A 351 -6.51 17.20 0.93
N VAL A 352 -7.11 18.31 0.49
CA VAL A 352 -6.48 19.63 0.52
C VAL A 352 -6.41 20.17 1.96
N SER A 353 -7.51 20.08 2.70
CA SER A 353 -7.61 20.53 4.09
C SER A 353 -8.40 19.55 4.96
N LEU A 354 -8.10 19.57 6.26
CA LEU A 354 -8.90 18.90 7.30
C LEU A 354 -9.84 19.95 7.91
N PRO A 355 -11.16 19.89 7.63
CA PRO A 355 -12.10 20.83 8.21
C PRO A 355 -12.29 20.55 9.71
N LYS A 356 -12.66 21.57 10.48
CA LYS A 356 -12.99 21.36 11.90
C LYS A 356 -14.40 20.78 12.06
N ASN A 357 -15.32 21.23 11.22
CA ASN A 357 -16.72 20.81 11.21
C ASN A 357 -17.23 20.73 9.77
N VAL A 358 -18.24 19.90 9.55
CA VAL A 358 -18.85 19.67 8.24
C VAL A 358 -19.49 20.93 7.65
N SER A 359 -19.87 21.90 8.50
CA SER A 359 -20.40 23.19 8.06
C SER A 359 -19.43 24.00 7.19
N GLU A 360 -18.10 23.83 7.39
CA GLU A 360 -17.06 24.46 6.56
C GLU A 360 -17.04 23.92 5.13
N LEU A 361 -17.65 22.75 4.90
CA LEU A 361 -17.73 22.09 3.61
C LEU A 361 -19.04 22.39 2.86
N ARG A 362 -19.96 23.17 3.42
CA ARG A 362 -21.23 23.51 2.73
C ARG A 362 -20.94 24.28 1.43
N TRP A 363 -21.49 23.79 0.33
CA TRP A 363 -21.30 24.36 -0.99
C TRP A 363 -22.50 24.06 -1.89
N GLN A 364 -23.17 25.10 -2.41
CA GLN A 364 -24.34 24.98 -3.29
C GLN A 364 -25.46 24.06 -2.77
N GLY A 365 -25.70 24.04 -1.45
CA GLY A 365 -26.76 23.21 -0.85
C GLY A 365 -26.43 21.72 -0.76
N VAL A 366 -25.15 21.36 -0.92
CA VAL A 366 -24.55 20.05 -0.62
C VAL A 366 -23.25 20.25 0.16
N PHE A 367 -22.50 19.19 0.42
CA PHE A 367 -21.19 19.27 1.06
C PHE A 367 -20.10 18.91 0.06
N ARG A 368 -19.04 19.71 -0.03
CA ARG A 368 -17.92 19.53 -0.94
C ARG A 368 -16.62 19.42 -0.16
N ARG A 369 -15.81 18.40 -0.46
CA ARG A 369 -14.43 18.33 0.00
C ARG A 369 -13.46 18.16 -1.15
N ASP A 370 -12.44 19.02 -1.19
CA ASP A 370 -11.43 19.05 -2.23
C ASP A 370 -10.24 18.14 -1.93
N PHE A 371 -9.74 17.52 -3.01
CA PHE A 371 -8.59 16.65 -3.05
C PHE A 371 -7.65 17.07 -4.19
N ALA A 372 -6.43 16.53 -4.21
CA ALA A 372 -5.37 16.92 -5.12
C ALA A 372 -5.75 16.81 -6.61
N SER A 373 -6.62 15.86 -6.98
CA SER A 373 -7.00 15.58 -8.37
C SER A 373 -8.50 15.74 -8.62
N GLY A 374 -9.27 16.29 -7.67
CA GLY A 374 -10.71 16.27 -7.75
C GLY A 374 -11.41 16.71 -6.46
N PHE A 375 -12.70 16.43 -6.37
CA PHE A 375 -13.48 16.65 -5.17
C PHE A 375 -14.63 15.65 -5.08
N VAL A 376 -15.13 15.47 -3.86
CA VAL A 376 -16.36 14.74 -3.59
C VAL A 376 -17.47 15.73 -3.26
N LEU A 377 -18.68 15.44 -3.73
CA LEU A 377 -19.92 16.10 -3.34
C LEU A 377 -20.79 15.09 -2.59
N VAL A 378 -21.35 15.45 -1.45
CA VAL A 378 -22.28 14.61 -0.68
C VAL A 378 -23.60 15.34 -0.48
N ASN A 379 -24.69 14.68 -0.83
CA ASN A 379 -26.06 15.11 -0.58
C ASN A 379 -26.67 14.24 0.52
N PRO A 380 -26.64 14.66 1.80
CA PRO A 380 -27.28 13.92 2.89
C PRO A 380 -28.80 14.19 2.99
N TYR A 381 -29.34 15.10 2.17
CA TYR A 381 -30.73 15.51 2.22
C TYR A 381 -31.66 14.46 1.60
N ASN A 382 -32.95 14.57 1.91
CA ASN A 382 -34.03 13.74 1.34
C ASN A 382 -34.54 14.24 -0.02
N GLU A 383 -33.90 15.26 -0.59
CA GLU A 383 -34.26 15.85 -1.88
C GLU A 383 -33.07 15.87 -2.84
N ARG A 384 -33.38 15.71 -4.13
CA ARG A 384 -32.37 15.78 -5.21
C ARG A 384 -31.83 17.21 -5.30
N LYS A 385 -30.52 17.36 -5.44
CA LYS A 385 -29.85 18.65 -5.66
C LYS A 385 -29.24 18.72 -7.06
N ASN A 386 -29.49 19.80 -7.79
CA ASN A 386 -28.87 20.06 -9.09
C ASN A 386 -27.74 21.08 -8.91
N ILE A 387 -26.52 20.64 -9.19
CA ILE A 387 -25.30 21.41 -8.90
C ILE A 387 -24.65 21.83 -10.21
N SER A 388 -24.44 23.14 -10.37
CA SER A 388 -23.64 23.69 -11.47
C SER A 388 -22.16 23.74 -11.05
N LEU A 389 -21.28 23.14 -11.84
CA LEU A 389 -19.87 22.98 -11.45
C LEU A 389 -18.99 24.17 -11.84
N GLY A 390 -19.48 25.04 -12.73
CA GLY A 390 -18.75 26.21 -13.25
C GLY A 390 -17.61 25.87 -14.23
N ASN A 391 -17.12 24.63 -14.25
CA ASN A 391 -16.13 24.09 -15.19
C ASN A 391 -16.55 22.68 -15.62
N THR A 392 -15.82 22.12 -16.59
CA THR A 392 -15.95 20.71 -16.99
C THR A 392 -15.11 19.82 -16.06
N TYR A 393 -15.70 18.75 -15.56
CA TYR A 393 -15.05 17.74 -14.72
C TYR A 393 -15.39 16.33 -15.22
N SER A 394 -14.58 15.33 -14.84
CA SER A 394 -14.90 13.92 -15.09
C SER A 394 -15.64 13.31 -13.89
N LEU A 395 -16.92 12.99 -14.06
CA LEU A 395 -17.75 12.32 -13.05
C LEU A 395 -17.56 10.81 -13.11
N ALA A 396 -17.20 10.21 -11.97
CA ALA A 396 -17.12 8.76 -11.82
C ALA A 396 -18.51 8.10 -11.83
N THR A 397 -18.63 6.97 -12.52
CA THR A 397 -19.79 6.07 -12.49
C THR A 397 -19.31 4.65 -12.20
N PHE A 398 -19.99 3.95 -11.32
CA PHE A 398 -19.53 2.69 -10.74
C PHE A 398 -20.31 1.50 -11.28
N PHE A 399 -19.61 0.44 -11.66
CA PHE A 399 -20.20 -0.81 -12.14
C PHE A 399 -19.62 -1.99 -11.37
N GLY A 400 -20.47 -2.95 -11.00
CA GLY A 400 -20.05 -4.12 -10.22
C GLY A 400 -19.65 -3.77 -8.78
N GLY A 401 -18.64 -4.48 -8.28
CA GLY A 401 -18.26 -4.52 -6.87
C GLY A 401 -18.77 -5.79 -6.18
N GLY A 402 -18.22 -6.11 -5.00
CA GLY A 402 -18.54 -7.32 -4.26
C GLY A 402 -17.36 -8.27 -4.19
N VAL A 403 -17.58 -9.57 -4.34
CA VAL A 403 -16.57 -10.62 -4.09
C VAL A 403 -15.40 -10.52 -5.06
N VAL A 404 -14.18 -10.42 -4.54
CA VAL A 404 -12.94 -10.47 -5.33
C VAL A 404 -12.79 -11.86 -5.96
N ALA A 405 -12.51 -11.90 -7.26
CA ALA A 405 -12.40 -13.16 -7.99
C ALA A 405 -11.29 -14.06 -7.42
N SER A 406 -11.40 -15.38 -7.62
CA SER A 406 -10.37 -16.35 -7.22
C SER A 406 -9.00 -16.12 -7.88
N THR A 407 -8.94 -15.34 -8.95
CA THR A 407 -7.70 -14.90 -9.61
C THR A 407 -7.08 -13.64 -8.99
N GLY A 408 -7.73 -13.05 -7.99
CA GLY A 408 -7.38 -11.73 -7.44
C GLY A 408 -7.85 -10.55 -8.29
N ALA A 409 -8.64 -10.79 -9.34
CA ALA A 409 -9.19 -9.71 -10.17
C ALA A 409 -10.25 -8.90 -9.41
N ARG A 410 -10.23 -7.57 -9.64
CA ARG A 410 -11.22 -6.64 -9.07
C ARG A 410 -12.62 -6.94 -9.62
N PRO A 411 -13.67 -6.91 -8.80
CA PRO A 411 -15.03 -7.26 -9.20
C PRO A 411 -15.85 -6.08 -9.73
N GLY A 412 -15.25 -4.91 -9.94
CA GLY A 412 -15.93 -3.72 -10.41
C GLY A 412 -15.01 -2.78 -11.18
N GLU A 413 -15.65 -1.83 -11.86
CA GLU A 413 -15.01 -0.87 -12.76
C GLU A 413 -15.57 0.54 -12.51
N ILE A 414 -14.76 1.54 -12.88
CA ILE A 414 -15.14 2.94 -12.87
C ILE A 414 -15.13 3.45 -14.31
N SER A 415 -16.23 4.05 -14.75
CA SER A 415 -16.27 4.84 -15.97
C SER A 415 -16.29 6.33 -15.64
N TYR A 416 -15.80 7.15 -16.55
CA TYR A 416 -15.78 8.60 -16.37
C TYR A 416 -16.47 9.28 -17.54
N ARG A 417 -17.34 10.25 -17.22
CA ARG A 417 -17.99 11.09 -18.23
C ARG A 417 -17.78 12.57 -17.92
N SER A 418 -17.55 13.37 -18.95
CA SER A 418 -17.43 14.82 -18.78
C SER A 418 -18.77 15.44 -18.43
N VAL A 419 -18.77 16.32 -17.43
CA VAL A 419 -19.95 17.03 -16.94
C VAL A 419 -19.62 18.47 -16.58
N THR A 420 -20.59 19.36 -16.78
CA THR A 420 -20.56 20.74 -16.25
C THR A 420 -21.59 20.95 -15.13
N ALA A 421 -22.45 19.96 -14.90
CA ALA A 421 -23.44 19.92 -13.84
C ALA A 421 -23.70 18.47 -13.41
N VAL A 422 -24.13 18.27 -12.15
CA VAL A 422 -24.52 16.96 -11.62
C VAL A 422 -25.87 17.07 -10.92
N ALA A 423 -26.74 16.08 -11.14
CA ALA A 423 -27.91 15.84 -10.31
C ALA A 423 -27.51 14.82 -9.24
N LEU A 424 -27.46 15.24 -7.97
CA LEU A 424 -27.20 14.36 -6.83
C LEU A 424 -28.55 13.93 -6.24
N GLU A 425 -28.82 12.62 -6.26
CA GLU A 425 -30.00 12.05 -5.61
C GLU A 425 -29.97 12.25 -4.10
N PRO A 426 -31.13 12.11 -3.41
CA PRO A 426 -31.14 12.00 -1.96
C PRO A 426 -30.15 10.96 -1.45
N ARG A 427 -29.45 11.26 -0.34
CA ARG A 427 -28.49 10.34 0.31
C ARG A 427 -27.51 9.71 -0.69
N SER A 428 -26.83 10.57 -1.46
CA SER A 428 -25.90 10.15 -2.50
C SER A 428 -24.60 10.96 -2.47
N ALA A 429 -23.59 10.49 -3.20
CA ALA A 429 -22.37 11.25 -3.43
C ALA A 429 -21.95 11.19 -4.90
N ALA A 430 -21.22 12.22 -5.32
CA ALA A 430 -20.60 12.30 -6.64
C ALA A 430 -19.10 12.55 -6.50
N PHE A 431 -18.30 11.89 -7.32
CA PHE A 431 -16.85 11.96 -7.31
C PHE A 431 -16.38 12.57 -8.63
N LEU A 432 -15.69 13.70 -8.57
CA LEU A 432 -15.34 14.50 -9.74
C LEU A 432 -13.83 14.71 -9.81
N LEU A 433 -13.24 14.52 -10.98
CA LEU A 433 -11.81 14.77 -11.24
C LEU A 433 -11.60 16.05 -12.04
N THR A 434 -10.58 16.83 -11.69
CA THR A 434 -10.22 18.15 -12.27
C THR A 434 -9.60 18.03 -13.66
N ASP A 435 -8.79 17.00 -13.87
CA ASP A 435 -8.40 16.61 -15.22
C ASP A 435 -9.57 15.86 -15.81
N THR A 436 -9.87 16.10 -17.09
CA THR A 436 -10.68 15.16 -17.86
C THR A 436 -9.95 13.82 -17.81
N ALA A 437 -10.24 12.98 -16.81
CA ALA A 437 -9.97 11.56 -16.88
C ALA A 437 -10.55 11.15 -18.24
N PRO A 438 -9.73 10.59 -19.15
CA PRO A 438 -10.14 10.35 -20.51
C PRO A 438 -11.46 9.58 -20.46
N LEU A 439 -12.45 10.16 -21.14
CA LEU A 439 -13.81 9.67 -21.26
C LEU A 439 -13.80 8.14 -21.40
N ALA A 440 -14.59 7.47 -20.57
CA ALA A 440 -15.08 6.18 -20.96
C ALA A 440 -16.03 6.39 -22.15
N ASP A 441 -15.72 5.78 -23.30
CA ASP A 441 -16.72 5.15 -24.14
C ASP A 441 -16.10 4.18 -25.15
N ASN A 442 -16.73 2.99 -25.19
CA ASN A 442 -16.68 1.89 -26.16
C ASN A 442 -15.47 0.93 -26.24
N PRO A 443 -15.75 -0.39 -26.36
CA PRO A 443 -14.76 -1.43 -26.56
C PRO A 443 -14.25 -1.42 -28.00
N GLY A 444 -12.99 -1.01 -28.19
CA GLY A 444 -12.27 -1.20 -29.44
C GLY A 444 -11.43 0.02 -29.85
N THR A 445 -10.11 -0.12 -29.73
CA THR A 445 -9.00 0.69 -30.33
C THR A 445 -8.63 2.02 -29.64
N PRO A 446 -7.35 2.46 -29.69
CA PRO A 446 -6.39 2.32 -28.59
C PRO A 446 -6.22 3.62 -27.78
N ALA A 447 -6.22 3.48 -26.45
CA ALA A 447 -6.08 4.57 -25.48
C ALA A 447 -4.73 5.30 -25.58
N SER A 448 -4.75 6.63 -25.47
CA SER A 448 -3.57 7.43 -25.19
C SER A 448 -2.92 6.98 -23.87
N CYS A 449 -1.59 6.96 -23.83
CA CYS A 449 -0.86 6.43 -22.68
C CYS A 449 -1.21 7.12 -21.35
N PRO A 450 -1.40 6.37 -20.23
CA PRO A 450 -1.71 6.96 -18.92
C PRO A 450 -0.61 7.88 -18.35
N LEU A 451 0.60 7.78 -18.86
CA LEU A 451 1.76 8.60 -18.49
C LEU A 451 2.39 9.15 -19.77
N THR A 452 3.07 10.29 -19.66
CA THR A 452 3.85 10.82 -20.78
C THR A 452 4.92 9.81 -21.16
N ILE A 453 4.91 9.37 -22.43
CA ILE A 453 5.94 8.49 -22.98
C ILE A 453 7.30 9.20 -22.99
N ASP A 454 8.38 8.41 -23.06
CA ASP A 454 9.77 8.89 -23.02
C ASP A 454 10.13 9.62 -21.71
N ARG A 455 9.58 9.15 -20.58
CA ARG A 455 9.79 9.71 -19.24
C ARG A 455 10.03 8.64 -18.18
N ALA A 456 10.70 9.02 -17.10
CA ALA A 456 10.96 8.19 -15.93
C ALA A 456 9.98 8.49 -14.81
N TYR A 457 9.48 7.43 -14.19
CA TYR A 457 8.50 7.48 -13.12
C TYR A 457 8.86 6.56 -11.97
N LYS A 458 8.45 6.93 -10.77
CA LYS A 458 8.48 6.06 -9.59
C LYS A 458 7.25 6.29 -8.74
N THR A 459 6.96 5.35 -7.85
CA THR A 459 6.05 5.62 -6.74
C THR A 459 6.82 6.26 -5.59
N ALA A 460 6.13 6.95 -4.69
CA ALA A 460 6.78 7.66 -3.58
C ALA A 460 7.61 6.71 -2.69
N ASN A 461 7.12 5.47 -2.49
CA ASN A 461 7.67 4.52 -1.53
C ASN A 461 8.53 3.42 -2.16
N ASP A 462 8.62 3.35 -3.50
CA ASP A 462 9.47 2.39 -4.20
C ASP A 462 10.81 3.04 -4.61
N ARG A 463 11.88 2.24 -4.58
CA ARG A 463 13.19 2.61 -5.11
C ARG A 463 13.28 2.34 -6.62
N ALA A 464 12.44 1.47 -7.16
CA ALA A 464 12.38 1.16 -8.58
C ALA A 464 11.93 2.40 -9.38
N VAL A 465 12.68 2.68 -10.45
CA VAL A 465 12.35 3.72 -11.43
C VAL A 465 12.02 3.03 -12.74
N TYR A 466 10.89 3.41 -13.32
CA TYR A 466 10.36 2.85 -14.54
C TYR A 466 10.39 3.89 -15.65
N TYR A 467 10.89 3.49 -16.81
CA TYR A 467 10.74 4.25 -18.04
C TYR A 467 9.44 3.84 -18.74
N VAL A 468 8.65 4.81 -19.18
CA VAL A 468 7.46 4.59 -20.01
C VAL A 468 7.84 4.78 -21.47
N ASP A 469 7.80 3.70 -22.24
CA ASP A 469 8.25 3.67 -23.63
C ASP A 469 7.15 4.16 -24.60
N ASN A 470 7.50 4.35 -25.87
CA ASN A 470 6.62 4.91 -26.90
C ASN A 470 5.39 4.04 -27.20
N ASP A 471 5.44 2.75 -26.88
CA ASP A 471 4.32 1.80 -26.97
C ASP A 471 3.43 1.79 -25.72
N CYS A 472 3.65 2.75 -24.82
CA CYS A 472 2.97 2.86 -23.53
C CYS A 472 3.17 1.65 -22.62
N LYS A 473 4.36 1.06 -22.62
CA LYS A 473 4.71 0.05 -21.62
C LYS A 473 5.83 0.54 -20.72
N LYS A 474 5.82 0.08 -19.47
CA LYS A 474 6.83 0.44 -18.48
C LYS A 474 7.92 -0.63 -18.39
N ARG A 475 9.17 -0.19 -18.29
CA ARG A 475 10.36 -1.03 -18.09
C ARG A 475 11.18 -0.51 -16.90
N PRO A 476 11.67 -1.38 -16.01
CA PRO A 476 12.49 -0.93 -14.89
C PRO A 476 13.93 -0.63 -15.33
N PHE A 477 14.53 0.41 -14.74
CA PHE A 477 15.98 0.59 -14.74
C PHE A 477 16.62 -0.33 -13.72
N ARG A 478 17.55 -1.19 -14.16
CA ARG A 478 18.26 -2.15 -13.27
C ARG A 478 19.47 -1.54 -12.55
N SER A 479 19.96 -0.39 -13.01
CA SER A 479 21.07 0.32 -12.37
C SER A 479 21.00 1.82 -12.64
N ALA A 480 21.63 2.61 -11.76
CA ALA A 480 21.80 4.04 -11.96
C ALA A 480 22.60 4.34 -13.24
N THR A 481 23.59 3.51 -13.58
CA THR A 481 24.38 3.64 -14.81
C THR A 481 23.49 3.63 -16.05
N VAL A 482 22.52 2.71 -16.13
CA VAL A 482 21.58 2.68 -17.26
C VAL A 482 20.63 3.89 -17.22
N PHE A 483 20.13 4.27 -16.05
CA PHE A 483 19.28 5.46 -15.91
C PHE A 483 19.94 6.73 -16.51
N PHE A 484 21.21 6.97 -16.18
CA PHE A 484 21.96 8.14 -16.66
C PHE A 484 22.32 8.10 -18.15
N THR A 485 22.04 7.00 -18.85
CA THR A 485 22.10 6.96 -20.32
C THR A 485 20.81 7.46 -21.00
N TYR A 486 19.76 7.76 -20.22
CA TYR A 486 18.51 8.38 -20.69
C TYR A 486 18.31 9.79 -20.14
N PHE A 487 18.61 10.00 -18.86
CA PHE A 487 18.30 11.23 -18.11
C PHE A 487 19.57 11.84 -17.50
N ASP A 488 19.59 13.15 -17.26
CA ASP A 488 20.79 13.84 -16.74
C ASP A 488 20.82 13.85 -15.20
N SER A 489 19.66 13.75 -14.57
CA SER A 489 19.52 13.90 -13.12
C SER A 489 18.35 13.07 -12.57
N TRP A 490 18.44 12.67 -11.30
CA TRP A 490 17.31 12.06 -10.58
C TRP A 490 16.09 12.99 -10.49
N SER A 491 16.27 14.31 -10.65
CA SER A 491 15.16 15.26 -10.76
C SER A 491 14.28 15.06 -12.00
N ASP A 492 14.76 14.31 -13.00
CA ASP A 492 13.99 13.95 -14.20
C ASP A 492 12.97 12.84 -13.92
N VAL A 493 13.01 12.22 -12.73
CA VAL A 493 12.06 11.20 -12.31
C VAL A 493 10.82 11.86 -11.71
N SER A 494 9.67 11.61 -12.31
CA SER A 494 8.38 12.06 -11.79
C SER A 494 7.83 11.05 -10.77
N VAL A 495 7.43 11.53 -9.60
CA VAL A 495 6.74 10.70 -8.61
C VAL A 495 5.26 10.66 -8.94
N VAL A 496 4.71 9.46 -9.13
CA VAL A 496 3.30 9.23 -9.45
C VAL A 496 2.71 8.18 -8.50
N SER A 497 1.38 8.10 -8.43
CA SER A 497 0.74 7.07 -7.61
C SER A 497 1.03 5.66 -8.15
N SER A 498 1.00 4.65 -7.28
CA SER A 498 1.06 3.24 -7.68
C SER A 498 -0.06 2.86 -8.65
N VAL A 499 -1.23 3.50 -8.54
CA VAL A 499 -2.36 3.33 -9.45
C VAL A 499 -2.03 3.87 -10.84
N THR A 500 -1.51 5.09 -10.94
CA THR A 500 -1.14 5.70 -12.23
C THR A 500 -0.04 4.91 -12.93
N LEU A 501 1.01 4.54 -12.18
CA LEU A 501 2.08 3.71 -12.73
C LEU A 501 1.59 2.29 -13.06
N GLY A 502 0.67 1.74 -12.27
CA GLY A 502 0.04 0.43 -12.45
C GLY A 502 -0.73 0.31 -13.77
N ARG A 503 -1.37 1.39 -14.22
CA ARG A 503 -2.13 1.44 -15.49
C ARG A 503 -1.26 1.36 -16.74
N VAL A 504 0.04 1.61 -16.64
CA VAL A 504 0.98 1.38 -17.75
C VAL A 504 1.38 -0.10 -17.74
N PRO A 505 1.04 -0.92 -18.76
CA PRO A 505 1.40 -2.32 -18.81
C PRO A 505 2.92 -2.52 -18.68
N ALA A 506 3.36 -3.60 -18.04
CA ALA A 506 4.77 -3.95 -18.06
C ALA A 506 5.19 -4.39 -19.47
N HIS A 507 6.33 -3.92 -19.95
CA HIS A 507 6.87 -4.39 -21.23
C HIS A 507 7.49 -5.79 -21.05
N GLU A 508 7.28 -6.66 -22.02
CA GLU A 508 7.72 -8.07 -22.04
C GLU A 508 9.23 -8.25 -21.86
N LEU A 509 10.04 -7.25 -22.26
CA LEU A 509 11.50 -7.28 -22.14
C LEU A 509 11.96 -7.21 -20.67
N GLY A 510 11.23 -6.50 -19.80
CA GLY A 510 11.51 -6.45 -18.36
C GLY A 510 12.82 -5.76 -17.95
N PHE A 511 13.49 -5.03 -18.85
CA PHE A 511 14.66 -4.20 -18.53
C PHE A 511 14.87 -3.08 -19.57
N MET A 512 15.65 -2.07 -19.20
CA MET A 512 16.10 -1.00 -20.11
C MET A 512 17.49 -1.29 -20.70
N PRO A 513 17.68 -1.20 -22.03
CA PRO A 513 19.02 -1.24 -22.65
C PRO A 513 19.80 0.06 -22.38
N LEU A 514 21.03 0.20 -22.88
CA LEU A 514 21.78 1.45 -22.82
C LEU A 514 21.12 2.53 -23.71
N GLY A 515 20.86 3.69 -23.13
CA GLY A 515 20.00 4.72 -23.70
C GLY A 515 20.64 5.66 -24.72
N PRO A 516 19.86 6.62 -25.25
CA PRO A 516 20.29 7.53 -26.30
C PRO A 516 21.50 8.41 -25.96
N LYS A 517 21.80 8.63 -24.67
CA LYS A 517 22.95 9.42 -24.20
C LYS A 517 24.19 8.57 -23.91
N TYR A 518 24.08 7.24 -23.98
CA TYR A 518 25.26 6.38 -23.88
C TYR A 518 26.25 6.73 -25.00
N ASP A 519 27.54 6.65 -24.68
CA ASP A 519 28.64 6.90 -25.61
C ASP A 519 29.39 5.58 -25.86
N PRO A 520 28.98 4.79 -26.88
CA PRO A 520 29.69 3.61 -27.29
C PRO A 520 31.12 4.00 -27.69
N LYS A 521 32.08 3.41 -27.00
CA LYS A 521 33.50 3.64 -27.30
C LYS A 521 33.89 3.00 -28.62
N TYR A 522 34.99 3.48 -29.20
CA TYR A 522 35.48 3.01 -30.50
C TYR A 522 35.60 1.48 -30.56
N GLY A 523 35.10 0.87 -31.64
CA GLY A 523 35.11 -0.58 -31.81
C GLY A 523 34.00 -1.32 -31.05
N ALA A 524 32.98 -0.61 -30.56
CA ALA A 524 31.84 -1.25 -29.90
C ALA A 524 31.06 -2.16 -30.88
N LEU A 525 30.67 -3.33 -30.39
CA LEU A 525 29.68 -4.19 -31.01
C LEU A 525 28.34 -3.94 -30.32
N VAL A 526 27.32 -3.59 -31.09
CA VAL A 526 26.03 -3.19 -30.53
C VAL A 526 24.88 -3.87 -31.26
N LYS A 527 23.75 -4.03 -30.57
CA LYS A 527 22.47 -4.38 -31.20
C LYS A 527 21.31 -3.68 -30.49
N THR A 528 20.13 -3.75 -31.08
CA THR A 528 18.91 -3.33 -30.37
C THR A 528 18.20 -4.53 -29.78
N VAL A 529 17.41 -4.31 -28.74
CA VAL A 529 16.64 -5.37 -28.06
C VAL A 529 15.46 -5.91 -28.87
N ILE A 530 15.14 -5.30 -30.01
CA ILE A 530 14.03 -5.69 -30.91
C ILE A 530 14.50 -6.20 -32.27
N ASP A 531 15.80 -6.10 -32.58
CA ASP A 531 16.38 -6.53 -33.86
C ASP A 531 17.68 -7.31 -33.58
N PRO A 532 17.78 -8.59 -34.00
CA PRO A 532 18.97 -9.41 -33.75
C PRO A 532 20.22 -8.97 -34.53
N LYS A 533 20.13 -8.01 -35.47
CA LYS A 533 21.29 -7.52 -36.23
C LYS A 533 22.35 -6.90 -35.31
N VAL A 534 23.58 -7.41 -35.43
CA VAL A 534 24.76 -6.91 -34.71
C VAL A 534 25.53 -5.95 -35.60
N TYR A 535 25.91 -4.80 -35.06
CA TYR A 535 26.65 -3.77 -35.77
C TYR A 535 28.01 -3.51 -35.09
N LEU A 536 29.05 -3.37 -35.91
CA LEU A 536 30.35 -2.83 -35.49
C LEU A 536 30.34 -1.31 -35.67
N LEU A 537 30.71 -0.58 -34.61
CA LEU A 537 30.80 0.88 -34.60
C LEU A 537 32.26 1.33 -34.68
N ILE A 538 32.66 1.82 -35.86
CA ILE A 538 34.00 2.35 -36.14
C ILE A 538 33.89 3.58 -37.04
N ASN A 539 34.81 4.53 -36.88
CA ASN A 539 34.87 5.76 -37.68
C ASN A 539 33.53 6.53 -37.73
N ASN A 540 32.78 6.52 -36.61
CA ASN A 540 31.45 7.12 -36.49
C ASN A 540 30.43 6.59 -37.50
N LYS A 541 30.56 5.33 -37.93
CA LYS A 541 29.60 4.64 -38.79
C LYS A 541 29.25 3.27 -38.21
N LYS A 542 28.15 2.68 -38.69
CA LYS A 542 27.75 1.31 -38.35
C LYS A 542 27.92 0.36 -39.53
N TYR A 543 28.48 -0.81 -39.28
CA TYR A 543 28.64 -1.90 -40.23
C TYR A 543 27.85 -3.11 -39.76
N TRP A 544 26.92 -3.62 -40.56
CA TRP A 544 26.11 -4.79 -40.18
C TRP A 544 26.90 -6.09 -40.39
N ILE A 545 27.10 -6.89 -39.35
CA ILE A 545 27.63 -8.25 -39.46
C ILE A 545 26.46 -9.18 -39.83
N THR A 546 26.48 -9.69 -41.06
CA THR A 546 25.28 -10.26 -41.70
C THR A 546 24.91 -11.67 -41.23
N SER A 547 25.80 -12.40 -40.56
CA SER A 547 25.51 -13.72 -40.00
C SER A 547 26.36 -14.08 -38.77
N GLU A 548 25.85 -15.01 -37.97
CA GLU A 548 26.59 -15.64 -36.85
C GLU A 548 27.87 -16.32 -37.32
N MET A 549 27.86 -16.95 -38.51
CA MET A 549 29.05 -17.56 -39.11
C MET A 549 30.15 -16.51 -39.30
N ILE A 550 29.83 -15.34 -39.90
CA ILE A 550 30.80 -14.25 -40.08
C ILE A 550 31.29 -13.72 -38.73
N PHE A 551 30.39 -13.53 -37.77
CA PHE A 551 30.77 -13.07 -36.43
C PHE A 551 31.80 -14.00 -35.77
N ASN A 552 31.56 -15.31 -35.85
CA ASN A 552 32.42 -16.34 -35.28
C ASN A 552 33.75 -16.52 -36.06
N ASP A 553 33.69 -16.52 -37.39
CA ASP A 553 34.86 -16.70 -38.25
C ASP A 553 35.83 -15.51 -38.13
N LEU A 554 35.28 -14.30 -38.01
CA LEU A 554 36.03 -13.08 -37.65
C LEU A 554 36.39 -13.00 -36.17
N ARG A 555 36.15 -14.05 -35.36
CA ARG A 555 36.60 -14.12 -33.96
C ARG A 555 36.11 -12.98 -33.06
N TYR A 556 34.98 -12.35 -33.38
CA TYR A 556 34.32 -11.47 -32.42
C TYR A 556 33.76 -12.29 -31.25
N ASP A 557 33.73 -11.68 -30.07
CA ASP A 557 33.21 -12.33 -28.87
C ASP A 557 31.76 -11.89 -28.62
N TRP A 558 30.86 -12.85 -28.41
CA TRP A 558 29.44 -12.57 -28.16
C TRP A 558 29.19 -11.77 -26.89
N SER A 559 30.09 -11.88 -25.89
CA SER A 559 30.03 -11.09 -24.66
C SER A 559 30.35 -9.60 -24.88
N TRP A 560 30.88 -9.24 -26.06
CA TRP A 560 31.21 -7.86 -26.39
C TRP A 560 30.01 -7.04 -26.85
N ILE A 561 28.89 -7.71 -27.15
CA ILE A 561 27.69 -7.07 -27.70
C ILE A 561 26.98 -6.29 -26.59
N GLU A 562 26.81 -5.00 -26.84
CA GLU A 562 26.10 -4.07 -25.97
C GLU A 562 24.65 -3.88 -26.49
N ASP A 563 23.65 -4.14 -25.64
CA ASP A 563 22.24 -3.86 -25.95
C ASP A 563 21.97 -2.36 -25.81
N ILE A 564 21.61 -1.71 -26.91
CA ILE A 564 21.39 -0.26 -26.99
C ILE A 564 19.98 0.12 -27.48
N ASP A 565 19.55 1.33 -27.13
CA ASP A 565 18.34 1.96 -27.64
C ASP A 565 18.49 2.26 -29.14
N LYS A 566 17.41 2.04 -29.90
CA LYS A 566 17.40 2.27 -31.34
C LYS A 566 17.78 3.71 -31.70
N ARG A 567 17.37 4.71 -30.90
CA ARG A 567 17.70 6.13 -31.13
C ARG A 567 19.20 6.39 -31.07
N LEU A 568 19.95 5.61 -30.30
CA LEU A 568 21.41 5.69 -30.28
C LEU A 568 22.01 5.13 -31.57
N LEU A 569 21.58 3.94 -31.98
CA LEU A 569 22.06 3.29 -33.21
C LEU A 569 21.74 4.11 -34.46
N ASP A 570 20.64 4.86 -34.45
CA ASP A 570 20.22 5.72 -35.56
C ASP A 570 21.11 6.96 -35.74
N LYS A 571 21.94 7.33 -34.74
CA LYS A 571 22.94 8.41 -34.86
C LYS A 571 24.09 8.05 -35.81
N TYR A 572 24.33 6.75 -36.02
CA TYR A 572 25.42 6.25 -36.85
C TYR A 572 24.93 6.01 -38.28
N PRO A 573 25.48 6.70 -39.29
CA PRO A 573 25.20 6.39 -40.69
C PRO A 573 25.68 4.98 -41.03
N SER A 574 24.92 4.28 -41.87
CA SER A 574 25.31 2.96 -42.38
C SER A 574 26.52 3.10 -43.30
N ALA A 575 27.53 2.27 -43.09
CA ALA A 575 28.70 2.17 -43.97
C ALA A 575 28.70 0.93 -44.88
N GLY A 576 27.68 0.08 -44.73
CA GLY A 576 27.56 -1.18 -45.48
C GLY A 576 27.50 -2.40 -44.57
N GLU A 577 27.74 -3.55 -45.19
CA GLU A 577 27.61 -4.88 -44.60
C GLU A 577 28.99 -5.55 -44.54
N ILE A 578 29.24 -6.30 -43.46
CA ILE A 578 30.36 -7.21 -43.33
C ILE A 578 29.83 -8.59 -43.73
N THR A 579 30.30 -9.06 -44.88
CA THR A 579 29.94 -10.35 -45.51
C THR A 579 31.13 -11.29 -45.65
N ASP A 580 32.36 -10.79 -45.49
CA ASP A 580 33.61 -11.54 -45.56
C ASP A 580 33.87 -12.27 -44.23
N THR A 581 34.21 -13.56 -44.28
CA THR A 581 34.54 -14.38 -43.12
C THR A 581 36.05 -14.46 -42.84
N THR A 582 36.88 -13.91 -43.72
CA THR A 582 38.32 -14.12 -43.75
C THR A 582 39.14 -12.87 -43.42
N ARG A 583 38.49 -11.70 -43.42
CA ARG A 583 39.17 -10.41 -43.28
C ARG A 583 38.36 -9.40 -42.50
N HIS A 584 39.02 -8.74 -41.56
CA HIS A 584 38.48 -7.59 -40.85
C HIS A 584 38.51 -6.33 -41.71
N VAL A 585 37.51 -5.48 -41.51
CA VAL A 585 37.40 -4.16 -42.15
C VAL A 585 38.41 -3.17 -41.54
N ASP A 586 38.83 -2.20 -42.36
CA ASP A 586 39.61 -1.05 -41.90
C ASP A 586 38.92 -0.32 -40.74
N GLY A 587 39.69 0.08 -39.74
CA GLY A 587 39.22 0.61 -38.47
C GLY A 587 39.20 -0.44 -37.34
N THR A 588 39.46 -1.71 -37.63
CA THR A 588 39.54 -2.75 -36.60
C THR A 588 40.90 -2.74 -35.91
N VAL A 589 40.93 -3.01 -34.60
CA VAL A 589 42.14 -3.23 -33.82
C VAL A 589 42.34 -4.74 -33.63
N ILE A 590 43.51 -5.24 -34.01
CA ILE A 590 43.82 -6.68 -34.02
C ILE A 590 45.13 -6.99 -33.29
N LYS A 591 45.32 -8.26 -32.95
CA LYS A 591 46.62 -8.87 -32.67
C LYS A 591 46.69 -10.28 -33.24
N TYR A 592 47.88 -10.80 -33.49
CA TYR A 592 48.04 -12.21 -33.88
C TYR A 592 48.17 -13.10 -32.64
N PHE A 593 47.76 -14.37 -32.75
CA PHE A 593 47.77 -15.32 -31.62
C PHE A 593 49.13 -15.42 -30.91
N ASP A 594 50.22 -15.46 -31.67
CA ASP A 594 51.60 -15.62 -31.18
C ASP A 594 52.40 -14.30 -31.18
N ASP A 595 51.75 -13.15 -31.35
CA ASP A 595 52.39 -11.83 -31.39
C ASP A 595 51.72 -10.88 -30.40
N PRO A 596 52.43 -10.41 -29.35
CA PRO A 596 51.85 -9.47 -28.39
C PRO A 596 51.59 -8.08 -28.98
N ARG A 597 52.12 -7.77 -30.18
CA ARG A 597 51.94 -6.48 -30.83
C ARG A 597 50.49 -6.26 -31.27
N VAL A 598 50.01 -5.04 -31.05
CA VAL A 598 48.65 -4.61 -31.41
C VAL A 598 48.73 -3.74 -32.65
N TYR A 599 47.83 -3.97 -33.59
CA TYR A 599 47.80 -3.27 -34.87
C TYR A 599 46.44 -2.64 -35.10
N PHE A 600 46.43 -1.46 -35.71
CA PHE A 600 45.24 -0.81 -36.26
C PHE A 600 45.18 -1.05 -37.78
N LEU A 601 44.04 -1.49 -38.29
CA LEU A 601 43.86 -1.69 -39.73
C LEU A 601 43.44 -0.38 -40.39
N GLU A 602 44.18 0.06 -41.40
CA GLU A 602 43.90 1.29 -42.14
C GLU A 602 44.38 1.20 -43.58
N ASN A 603 43.51 1.50 -44.55
CA ASN A 603 43.80 1.44 -45.98
C ASN A 603 44.31 0.07 -46.46
N GLY A 604 43.82 -1.03 -45.87
CA GLY A 604 44.28 -2.39 -46.18
C GLY A 604 45.65 -2.77 -45.61
N GLU A 605 46.27 -1.91 -44.80
CA GLU A 605 47.53 -2.16 -44.10
C GLU A 605 47.29 -2.39 -42.60
N LYS A 606 48.21 -3.12 -41.94
CA LYS A 606 48.28 -3.18 -40.48
C LYS A 606 49.33 -2.19 -39.99
N ARG A 607 48.94 -1.30 -39.09
CA ARG A 607 49.82 -0.28 -38.50
C ARG A 607 50.10 -0.64 -37.05
N HIS A 608 51.35 -0.92 -36.71
CA HIS A 608 51.74 -1.24 -35.34
C HIS A 608 51.49 -0.05 -34.41
N ILE A 609 50.88 -0.29 -33.24
CA ILE A 609 50.71 0.73 -32.18
C ILE A 609 51.89 0.57 -31.23
N ALA A 610 52.76 1.57 -31.16
CA ALA A 610 54.09 1.45 -30.57
C ALA A 610 54.10 1.05 -29.08
N ASP A 611 53.14 1.56 -28.31
CA ASP A 611 53.03 1.32 -26.87
C ASP A 611 51.60 1.51 -26.33
N GLU A 612 51.39 1.08 -25.08
CA GLU A 612 50.12 1.20 -24.36
C GLU A 612 49.69 2.67 -24.17
N TYR A 613 50.64 3.59 -24.02
CA TYR A 613 50.33 5.01 -23.87
C TYR A 613 49.68 5.56 -25.16
N THR A 614 50.26 5.25 -26.31
CA THR A 614 49.74 5.61 -27.63
C THR A 614 48.39 4.94 -27.86
N PHE A 615 48.25 3.65 -27.55
CA PHE A 615 46.97 2.93 -27.62
C PHE A 615 45.86 3.64 -26.85
N ASN A 616 46.11 3.98 -25.59
CA ASN A 616 45.14 4.65 -24.72
C ASN A 616 44.80 6.07 -25.21
N SER A 617 45.78 6.80 -25.75
CA SER A 617 45.57 8.15 -26.28
C SER A 617 44.67 8.20 -27.50
N LEU A 618 44.61 7.12 -28.28
CA LEU A 618 43.75 6.98 -29.45
C LEU A 618 42.30 6.62 -29.08
N GLY A 619 42.04 6.36 -27.78
CA GLY A 619 40.71 6.01 -27.28
C GLY A 619 40.26 4.59 -27.66
N TYR A 620 41.20 3.72 -28.05
CA TYR A 620 40.92 2.32 -28.34
C TYR A 620 40.67 1.51 -27.08
N ARG A 621 40.01 0.37 -27.27
CA ARG A 621 39.56 -0.51 -26.20
C ARG A 621 40.36 -1.79 -26.17
N ALA A 622 41.12 -1.99 -25.09
CA ALA A 622 41.92 -3.20 -24.92
C ALA A 622 41.05 -4.47 -24.87
N ASP A 623 39.83 -4.34 -24.35
CA ASP A 623 38.82 -5.41 -24.32
C ASP A 623 38.10 -5.63 -25.67
N ARG A 624 38.50 -4.92 -26.73
CA ARG A 624 37.98 -5.06 -28.10
C ARG A 624 39.08 -5.32 -29.15
N ILE A 625 40.25 -5.79 -28.69
CA ILE A 625 41.32 -6.23 -29.60
C ILE A 625 40.97 -7.64 -30.11
N VAL A 626 40.70 -7.76 -31.41
CA VAL A 626 40.41 -9.06 -32.02
C VAL A 626 41.70 -9.87 -32.16
N THR A 627 41.68 -11.13 -31.72
CA THR A 627 42.83 -12.01 -31.89
C THR A 627 42.64 -12.84 -33.17
N ILE A 628 43.49 -12.59 -34.17
CA ILE A 628 43.39 -13.21 -35.49
C ILE A 628 44.47 -14.27 -35.72
N SER A 629 44.22 -15.15 -36.69
CA SER A 629 45.17 -16.20 -37.08
C SER A 629 46.26 -15.68 -38.00
N SER A 630 47.39 -16.39 -38.09
CA SER A 630 48.45 -16.10 -39.05
C SER A 630 48.03 -16.27 -40.53
N ASN A 631 46.81 -16.75 -40.83
CA ASN A 631 46.33 -16.86 -42.21
C ASN A 631 45.71 -15.54 -42.73
N GLU A 632 45.34 -14.62 -41.83
CA GLU A 632 44.80 -13.31 -42.18
C GLU A 632 45.95 -12.27 -42.22
N GLN A 633 46.45 -11.99 -43.41
CA GLN A 633 47.68 -11.21 -43.61
C GLN A 633 47.42 -9.83 -44.19
N TYR A 634 48.03 -8.80 -43.62
CA TYR A 634 47.98 -7.41 -44.09
C TYR A 634 49.39 -6.90 -44.37
N ALA A 635 49.54 -5.97 -45.33
CA ALA A 635 50.81 -5.29 -45.55
C ALA A 635 51.15 -4.39 -44.35
N ASP A 636 52.45 -4.23 -44.04
CA ASP A 636 52.89 -3.36 -42.95
C ASP A 636 52.75 -1.89 -43.37
N GLY A 637 51.99 -1.12 -42.58
CA GLY A 637 51.90 0.33 -42.70
C GLY A 637 52.79 1.06 -41.69
N LEU A 638 52.79 2.39 -41.74
CA LEU A 638 53.60 3.22 -40.82
C LEU A 638 53.17 3.01 -39.36
N GLU A 639 54.14 2.80 -38.46
CA GLU A 639 53.90 2.73 -37.01
C GLU A 639 53.16 3.97 -36.48
N ILE A 640 52.28 3.75 -35.50
CA ILE A 640 51.54 4.79 -34.78
C ILE A 640 52.23 5.00 -33.44
N ASP A 641 52.84 6.17 -33.27
CA ASP A 641 53.58 6.58 -32.08
C ASP A 641 53.19 8.01 -31.65
N ASN A 642 53.28 8.31 -30.35
CA ASN A 642 53.03 9.63 -29.77
C ASN A 642 54.29 10.51 -29.65
N THR A 643 55.36 10.17 -30.37
CA THR A 643 56.59 10.96 -30.30
C THR A 643 56.36 12.28 -31.03
N PRO A 644 56.56 13.45 -30.40
CA PRO A 644 56.50 14.71 -31.13
C PRO A 644 57.57 14.68 -32.22
N ARG A 645 57.15 14.55 -33.49
CA ARG A 645 58.07 14.64 -34.63
C ARG A 645 58.59 16.06 -34.71
N ILE A 646 59.78 16.30 -34.16
CA ILE A 646 60.54 17.51 -34.41
C ILE A 646 60.79 17.54 -35.92
N ARG A 647 60.07 18.41 -36.63
CA ARG A 647 60.44 18.78 -38.00
C ARG A 647 61.72 19.59 -37.92
N LEU A 648 62.86 18.92 -38.05
CA LEU A 648 64.09 19.59 -38.46
C LEU A 648 63.89 20.02 -39.91
N TYR A 649 63.62 21.30 -40.13
CA TYR A 649 63.89 21.92 -41.42
C TYR A 649 65.40 21.86 -41.64
N ALA A 650 65.85 20.91 -42.45
CA ALA A 650 67.19 20.96 -43.02
C ALA A 650 67.28 22.20 -43.92
N ARG A 651 68.41 22.91 -43.84
CA ARG A 651 68.75 24.03 -44.72
C ARG A 651 68.88 23.59 -46.17
#